data_AF-A0A098BPP6-F1
#
_entry.id   AF-A0A098BPP6-F1
#
_cell.length_a   1.000
_cell.length_b   1.000
_cell.length_c   1.000
_cell.angle_alpha   90.00
_cell.angle_beta   90.00
_cell.angle_gamma   90.00
#
_symmetry.space_group_name_H-M   'P 1'
#
loop_
_entity.id
_entity.type
_entity.pdbx_description
1 polymer ?
#
loop_
_entity_poly.entity_id
_entity_poly.type
_entity_poly.pdbx_seq_one_letter_code
_entity_poly.pdbx_strand_id
1 'polypeptide(L)'
;MAHTRRDRPRTSSGADEMFLTAFPALLVAAYLPTIAYNTGGGQDPTWNPIGLLFALALGATSWPAGATIILGIELVLLAVLAGASWWALRRFGVLETLQGTRFEKRLDRLARTMVDPKEIDEADPKYLAASTDRLAPAIPTTHPGYLGIPLGNTVVGNRTLHMTWEFVAIAFAGARMGKSAGFAIPAICHAPGAALVASNRGDVYSHTVGLRRTCGRVWVFDLQGVSTGNRQQRASFWFNPLRTVTDLPSAAAVCGYFISAATDAGARVDAYFDGNARDLFASYLLAAALAGGDIRHVVEWLTHTQSQIPPAVLEQHGYPELARTMRGKQAVNAKQRDGFYDMARRFLSPLDEPRYADAVLPNRRVVIGTDTNGRVTVTPGQHIHDLPEFLADEFVRRTDTMYALSKDGPGSSSAISSALVGQILTCAEEYSEQQDSERMPIPLTAVLDEAANICKIDDLPRWYSHFGGRGIILITFFQSPSQGEKVWGREAFKAMVDASSVIWYGGNVEDDAFLSGLVDAVGTHYVDTESHSRPAGFFSSSQASVSSSWQKEPIFEKRDLRALPKTRALVTIGGATPILVRKAFWGNSPFAEAIRRSQRESKQLAPAQQKALPLGESDRTDTVATTEMQPEARADTAPIPVEPTPDTCRADRLFHSEFLTKD
;
A
#
# COMPACT_ATOMS: atom_id res chain seq x y z
N MET A 1 17.12 50.03 -1.94
CA MET A 1 15.91 49.32 -1.46
C MET A 1 16.34 47.97 -0.95
N ALA A 2 16.06 47.64 0.31
CA ALA A 2 16.28 46.30 0.85
C ALA A 2 14.90 45.72 1.14
N HIS A 3 14.48 44.71 0.39
CA HIS A 3 13.26 43.97 0.69
C HIS A 3 13.56 42.98 1.81
N THR A 4 13.06 43.26 3.01
CA THR A 4 13.11 42.33 4.13
C THR A 4 11.77 41.64 4.28
N ARG A 5 11.70 40.39 3.81
CA ARG A 5 10.55 39.48 3.98
C ARG A 5 10.40 39.17 5.48
N ARG A 6 9.21 39.37 6.06
CA ARG A 6 8.93 39.10 7.47
C ARG A 6 7.68 38.26 7.63
N ASP A 7 7.85 36.96 7.81
CA ASP A 7 6.85 36.13 8.50
C ASP A 7 7.00 36.42 10.00
N ARG A 8 5.98 36.92 10.70
CA ARG A 8 6.08 37.27 12.13
C ARG A 8 4.90 36.75 12.97
N PRO A 9 5.11 36.49 14.28
CA PRO A 9 5.66 37.47 15.22
C PRO A 9 7.08 37.20 15.71
N ARG A 10 7.69 38.29 16.20
CA ARG A 10 9.05 38.49 16.71
C ARG A 10 9.69 37.26 17.37
N THR A 11 10.86 36.84 16.87
CA THR A 11 11.99 36.45 17.72
C THR A 11 13.25 37.18 17.25
N SER A 12 14.11 37.41 18.20
CA SER A 12 15.15 38.42 18.28
C SER A 12 16.34 38.13 17.37
N SER A 13 17.26 39.09 17.20
CA SER A 13 18.48 38.87 16.40
C SER A 13 19.24 37.64 16.93
N GLY A 14 20.00 36.93 16.09
CA GLY A 14 20.79 35.78 16.56
C GLY A 14 21.76 36.13 17.72
N ALA A 15 22.10 37.42 17.87
CA ALA A 15 22.84 37.93 19.02
C ALA A 15 21.97 37.98 20.29
N ASP A 16 20.72 38.40 20.20
CA ASP A 16 19.76 38.44 21.31
C ASP A 16 19.34 37.04 21.76
N GLU A 17 19.20 36.09 20.82
CA GLU A 17 18.85 34.70 21.14
C GLU A 17 20.02 33.97 21.82
N MET A 18 21.26 34.25 21.38
CA MET A 18 22.48 33.81 22.04
C MET A 18 22.66 34.49 23.41
N PHE A 19 22.32 35.78 23.54
CA PHE A 19 22.30 36.47 24.83
C PHE A 19 21.24 35.90 25.77
N LEU A 20 19.99 35.71 25.34
CA LEU A 20 18.91 35.18 26.18
C LEU A 20 19.16 33.74 26.64
N THR A 21 19.87 32.94 25.83
CA THR A 21 20.17 31.54 26.18
C THR A 21 21.45 31.40 26.99
N ALA A 22 22.50 32.18 26.69
CA ALA A 22 23.78 32.09 27.39
C ALA A 22 23.81 32.89 28.70
N PHE A 23 23.10 34.01 28.79
CA PHE A 23 23.12 34.90 29.97
C PHE A 23 22.62 34.24 31.26
N PRO A 24 21.51 33.46 31.27
CA PRO A 24 21.08 32.74 32.47
C PRO A 24 22.10 31.67 32.90
N ALA A 25 22.72 30.97 31.95
CA ALA A 25 23.72 29.96 32.24
C ALA A 25 25.02 30.57 32.79
N LEU A 26 25.46 31.69 32.23
CA LEU A 26 26.59 32.48 32.71
C LEU A 26 26.33 33.05 34.11
N LEU A 27 25.10 33.54 34.37
CA LEU A 27 24.70 34.00 35.70
C LEU A 27 24.75 32.86 36.72
N VAL A 28 24.15 31.71 36.43
CA VAL A 28 24.19 30.55 37.35
C VAL A 28 25.64 30.11 37.59
N ALA A 29 26.45 29.99 36.53
CA ALA A 29 27.85 29.58 36.64
C ALA A 29 28.70 30.56 37.46
N ALA A 30 28.46 31.87 37.34
CA ALA A 30 29.18 32.89 38.11
C ALA A 30 28.87 32.82 39.62
N TYR A 31 27.67 32.37 39.99
CA TYR A 31 27.26 32.28 41.40
C TYR A 31 27.68 30.98 42.09
N LEU A 32 28.00 29.89 41.37
CA LEU A 32 28.45 28.62 41.99
C LEU A 32 29.68 28.81 42.90
N PRO A 33 30.78 29.46 42.46
CA PRO A 33 31.93 29.71 43.34
C PRO A 33 31.58 30.58 44.56
N THR A 34 30.58 31.45 44.41
CA THR A 34 30.13 32.37 45.47
C THR A 34 29.31 31.65 46.54
N ILE A 35 28.41 30.77 46.12
CA ILE A 35 27.63 29.91 47.02
C ILE A 35 28.59 28.96 47.75
N ALA A 36 29.50 28.31 47.02
CA ALA A 36 30.50 27.42 47.58
C ALA A 36 31.45 28.11 48.58
N TYR A 37 31.89 29.33 48.29
CA TYR A 37 32.73 30.12 49.20
C TYR A 37 32.00 30.49 50.50
N ASN A 38 30.77 31.00 50.41
CA ASN A 38 30.00 31.44 51.57
C ASN A 38 29.57 30.27 52.48
N THR A 39 29.25 29.13 51.89
CA THR A 39 28.85 27.92 52.64
C THR A 39 30.04 27.09 53.12
N GLY A 40 31.20 27.23 52.45
CA GLY A 40 32.41 26.46 52.68
C GLY A 40 33.39 27.07 53.69
N GLY A 41 32.95 28.07 54.46
CA GLY A 41 33.74 28.70 55.51
C GLY A 41 34.59 29.89 55.06
N GLY A 42 34.17 30.61 54.01
CA GLY A 42 34.84 31.83 53.56
C GLY A 42 34.87 32.92 54.63
N GLN A 43 36.00 33.64 54.72
CA GLN A 43 36.12 34.83 55.55
C GLN A 43 35.44 36.00 54.81
N ASP A 44 34.61 36.77 55.52
CA ASP A 44 33.79 37.87 54.99
C ASP A 44 32.89 37.47 53.80
N PRO A 45 31.74 36.82 54.07
CA PRO A 45 30.87 36.30 53.01
C PRO A 45 30.34 37.43 52.10
N THR A 46 30.45 37.22 50.80
CA THR A 46 30.00 38.16 49.76
C THR A 46 29.10 37.44 48.78
N TRP A 47 27.98 38.06 48.39
CA TRP A 47 27.06 37.52 47.37
C TRP A 47 27.32 38.11 45.98
N ASN A 48 28.38 38.91 45.83
CA ASN A 48 28.79 39.45 44.54
C ASN A 48 29.89 38.57 43.92
N PRO A 49 29.60 37.82 42.83
CA PRO A 49 30.57 36.89 42.23
C PRO A 49 31.80 37.59 41.65
N ILE A 50 31.62 38.82 41.13
CA ILE A 50 32.73 39.64 40.64
C ILE A 50 33.57 40.13 41.82
N GLY A 51 32.92 40.53 42.91
CA GLY A 51 33.58 40.95 44.14
C GLY A 51 34.44 39.84 44.77
N LEU A 52 33.92 38.61 44.80
CA LEU A 52 34.67 37.44 45.27
C LEU A 52 35.89 37.13 44.40
N LEU A 53 35.73 37.18 43.07
CA LEU A 53 36.83 36.99 42.13
C LEU A 53 37.95 38.01 42.33
N PHE A 54 37.62 39.29 42.50
CA PHE A 54 38.60 40.33 42.78
C PHE A 54 39.25 40.16 44.15
N ALA A 55 38.49 39.80 45.19
CA ALA A 55 39.03 39.57 46.54
C ALA A 55 40.04 38.41 46.58
N LEU A 56 39.76 37.33 45.86
CA LEU A 56 40.68 36.19 45.71
C LEU A 56 41.90 36.56 44.85
N ALA A 57 41.70 37.30 43.75
CA ALA A 57 42.78 37.69 42.84
C ALA A 57 43.75 38.73 43.45
N LEU A 58 43.23 39.64 44.28
CA LEU A 58 44.02 40.64 45.00
C LEU A 58 44.60 40.10 46.32
N GLY A 59 44.32 38.83 46.66
CA GLY A 59 44.80 38.19 47.89
C GLY A 59 44.19 38.74 49.18
N ALA A 60 43.07 39.47 49.08
CA ALA A 60 42.36 40.03 50.23
C ALA A 60 41.62 38.95 51.04
N THR A 61 41.28 37.82 50.40
CA THR A 61 40.69 36.64 51.03
C THR A 61 41.35 35.36 50.53
N SER A 62 41.23 34.25 51.29
CA SER A 62 41.78 32.95 50.93
C SER A 62 40.67 31.94 50.67
N TRP A 63 40.86 31.07 49.67
CA TRP A 63 39.89 30.03 49.32
C TRP A 63 39.96 28.86 50.33
N PRO A 64 38.90 28.60 51.12
CA PRO A 64 38.93 27.56 52.14
C PRO A 64 38.74 26.16 51.53
N ALA A 65 39.30 25.13 52.17
CA ALA A 65 39.15 23.73 51.73
C ALA A 65 37.69 23.26 51.71
N GLY A 66 36.85 23.77 52.61
CA GLY A 66 35.41 23.49 52.63
C GLY A 66 34.68 23.98 51.38
N ALA A 67 35.08 25.12 50.81
CA ALA A 67 34.49 25.65 49.58
C ALA A 67 34.80 24.78 48.37
N THR A 68 35.98 24.14 48.31
CA THR A 68 36.31 23.17 47.25
C THR A 68 35.39 21.95 47.30
N ILE A 69 35.09 21.45 48.50
CA ILE A 69 34.19 20.28 48.68
C ILE A 69 32.78 20.64 48.23
N ILE A 70 32.27 21.80 48.63
CA ILE A 70 30.91 22.24 48.27
C ILE A 70 30.80 22.52 46.77
N LEU A 71 31.78 23.19 46.17
CA LEU A 71 31.82 23.40 44.73
C LEU A 71 31.84 22.05 43.97
N GLY A 72 32.58 21.06 44.49
CA GLY A 72 32.57 19.69 43.97
C GLY A 72 31.17 19.05 44.03
N ILE A 73 30.47 19.16 45.16
CA ILE A 73 29.10 18.65 45.33
C ILE A 73 28.12 19.35 44.39
N GLU A 74 28.21 20.68 44.26
CA GLU A 74 27.36 21.47 43.35
C GLU A 74 27.54 21.05 41.89
N LEU A 75 28.80 20.85 41.45
CA LEU A 75 29.10 20.39 40.10
C LEU A 75 28.59 18.96 39.85
N VAL A 76 28.69 18.06 40.84
CA VAL A 76 28.14 16.70 40.75
C VAL A 76 26.61 16.74 40.68
N LEU A 77 25.94 17.55 41.50
CA LEU A 77 24.48 17.72 41.46
C LEU A 77 24.00 18.30 40.13
N LEU A 78 24.71 19.29 39.58
CA LEU A 78 24.43 19.83 38.25
C LEU A 78 24.62 18.79 37.16
N ALA A 79 25.67 17.98 37.23
CA ALA A 79 25.90 16.90 36.27
C ALA A 79 24.79 15.83 36.34
N VAL A 80 24.35 15.46 37.54
CA VAL A 80 23.24 14.52 37.74
C VAL A 80 21.92 15.10 37.22
N LEU A 81 21.62 16.36 37.52
CA LEU A 81 20.43 17.06 37.01
C LEU A 81 20.45 17.17 35.49
N ALA A 82 21.58 17.57 34.90
CA ALA A 82 21.73 17.64 33.45
C ALA A 82 21.57 16.25 32.80
N GLY A 83 22.14 15.21 33.40
CA GLY A 83 21.97 13.82 32.96
C GLY A 83 20.52 13.34 33.06
N ALA A 84 19.83 13.64 34.17
CA ALA A 84 18.43 13.29 34.38
C ALA A 84 17.49 14.06 33.46
N SER A 85 17.71 15.37 33.27
CA SER A 85 16.96 16.19 32.31
C SER A 85 17.20 15.72 30.87
N TRP A 86 18.44 15.40 30.50
CA TRP A 86 18.75 14.84 29.19
C TRP A 86 18.09 13.47 28.98
N TRP A 87 18.14 12.59 29.97
CA TRP A 87 17.48 11.29 29.94
C TRP A 87 15.96 11.44 29.84
N ALA A 88 15.35 12.35 30.61
CA ALA A 88 13.93 12.65 30.56
C ALA A 88 13.52 13.23 29.19
N LEU A 89 14.23 14.24 28.69
CA LEU A 89 13.99 14.84 27.36
C LEU A 89 14.11 13.80 26.23
N ARG A 90 15.03 12.84 26.36
CA ARG A 90 15.19 11.73 25.43
C ARG A 90 14.08 10.69 25.57
N ARG A 91 13.64 10.39 26.80
CA ARG A 91 12.56 9.43 27.08
C ARG A 91 11.19 9.94 26.60
N PHE A 92 10.95 11.25 26.69
CA PHE A 92 9.71 11.91 26.27
C PHE A 92 9.75 12.46 24.84
N GLY A 93 10.80 12.19 24.04
CA GLY A 93 10.82 12.50 22.60
C GLY A 93 10.98 13.98 22.23
N VAL A 94 11.27 14.87 23.18
CA VAL A 94 11.41 16.32 22.95
C VAL A 94 12.69 16.66 22.16
N LEU A 95 13.73 15.83 22.31
CA LEU A 95 14.98 16.00 21.55
C LEU A 95 14.83 15.69 20.05
N GLU A 96 13.90 14.82 19.66
CA GLU A 96 13.63 14.52 18.24
C GLU A 96 12.97 15.70 17.51
N THR A 97 12.20 16.52 18.22
CA THR A 97 11.58 17.74 17.66
C THR A 97 12.60 18.85 17.39
N LEU A 98 13.71 18.87 18.12
CA LEU A 98 14.77 19.89 17.99
C LEU A 98 15.77 19.58 16.86
N GLN A 99 15.93 18.29 16.51
CA GLN A 99 16.89 17.79 15.51
C GLN A 99 16.47 18.01 14.04
N GLY A 100 15.32 18.62 13.77
CA GLY A 100 14.88 18.91 12.42
C GLY A 100 15.81 19.88 11.68
N THR A 101 16.09 19.60 10.41
CA THR A 101 16.86 20.52 9.55
C THR A 101 16.18 21.90 9.47
N ARG A 102 16.95 22.97 9.18
CA ARG A 102 16.35 24.31 8.98
C ARG A 102 15.24 24.29 7.92
N PHE A 103 15.39 23.41 6.93
CA PHE A 103 14.41 23.20 5.86
C PHE A 103 13.12 22.55 6.37
N GLU A 104 13.20 21.47 7.17
CA GLU A 104 12.03 20.84 7.82
C GLU A 104 11.24 21.85 8.66
N LYS A 105 11.94 22.65 9.49
CA LYS A 105 11.30 23.68 10.32
C LYS A 105 10.58 24.76 9.49
N ARG A 106 11.08 25.07 8.29
CA ARG A 106 10.42 25.98 7.35
C ARG A 106 9.15 25.37 6.79
N LEU A 107 9.19 24.11 6.34
CA LEU A 107 8.00 23.41 5.83
C LEU A 107 6.94 23.26 6.91
N ASP A 108 7.32 22.92 8.13
CA ASP A 108 6.39 22.80 9.26
C ASP A 108 5.73 24.14 9.62
N ARG A 109 6.41 25.27 9.37
CA ARG A 109 5.83 26.60 9.53
C ARG A 109 4.81 26.89 8.44
N LEU A 110 5.13 26.58 7.18
CA LEU A 110 4.21 26.70 6.05
C LEU A 110 2.98 25.80 6.22
N ALA A 111 3.14 24.65 6.88
CA ALA A 111 2.01 23.78 7.19
C ALA A 111 0.94 24.43 8.10
N ARG A 112 1.27 25.52 8.81
CA ARG A 112 0.29 26.27 9.62
C ARG A 112 -0.67 27.10 8.79
N THR A 113 -0.36 27.35 7.52
CA THR A 113 -1.23 28.07 6.59
C THR A 113 -2.01 27.11 5.68
N MET A 114 -1.87 25.80 5.89
CA MET A 114 -2.69 24.77 5.25
C MET A 114 -4.03 24.61 5.99
N VAL A 115 -4.89 23.71 5.50
CA VAL A 115 -6.16 23.32 6.14
C VAL A 115 -5.95 22.88 7.60
N ASP A 116 -6.87 23.27 8.50
CA ASP A 116 -6.81 22.84 9.90
C ASP A 116 -7.11 21.32 9.96
N PRO A 117 -6.23 20.50 10.56
CA PRO A 117 -6.48 19.08 10.79
C PRO A 117 -7.83 18.74 11.42
N LYS A 118 -8.46 19.65 12.17
CA LYS A 118 -9.76 19.43 12.80
C LYS A 118 -10.94 19.47 11.82
N GLU A 119 -10.74 20.05 10.64
CA GLU A 119 -11.75 20.10 9.57
C GLU A 119 -11.72 18.83 8.71
N ILE A 120 -10.77 17.92 8.97
CA ILE A 120 -10.63 16.64 8.28
C ILE A 120 -11.25 15.54 9.15
N ASP A 121 -12.34 14.95 8.68
CA ASP A 121 -13.07 13.88 9.38
C ASP A 121 -12.17 12.67 9.68
N GLU A 122 -11.24 12.34 8.78
CA GLU A 122 -10.28 11.25 8.94
C GLU A 122 -9.17 11.52 9.98
N ALA A 123 -9.19 12.69 10.62
CA ALA A 123 -8.41 13.04 11.79
C ALA A 123 -9.22 12.97 13.10
N ASP A 124 -10.53 12.68 13.05
CA ASP A 124 -11.41 12.53 14.21
C ASP A 124 -11.63 11.03 14.55
N PRO A 125 -11.11 10.55 15.68
CA PRO A 125 -11.35 9.17 16.14
C PRO A 125 -12.84 8.80 16.26
N LYS A 126 -13.73 9.75 16.56
CA LYS A 126 -15.17 9.48 16.66
C LYS A 126 -15.79 9.18 15.30
N TYR A 127 -15.44 9.97 14.30
CA TYR A 127 -15.84 9.74 12.92
C TYR A 127 -15.31 8.39 12.41
N LEU A 128 -14.02 8.11 12.66
CA LEU A 128 -13.38 6.85 12.26
C LEU A 128 -14.05 5.63 12.89
N ALA A 129 -14.35 5.67 14.19
CA ALA A 129 -15.07 4.60 14.89
C ALA A 129 -16.47 4.37 14.29
N ALA A 130 -17.25 5.45 14.10
CA ALA A 130 -18.58 5.36 13.49
C ALA A 130 -18.53 4.84 12.05
N SER A 131 -17.51 5.22 11.29
CA SER A 131 -17.27 4.72 9.94
C SER A 131 -16.97 3.22 9.94
N THR A 132 -16.11 2.73 10.84
CA THR A 132 -15.84 1.29 10.98
C THR A 132 -17.07 0.52 11.43
N ASP A 133 -17.81 1.01 12.42
CA ASP A 133 -19.04 0.34 12.90
C ASP A 133 -20.09 0.20 11.79
N ARG A 134 -20.14 1.16 10.86
CA ARG A 134 -21.01 1.13 9.68
C ARG A 134 -20.50 0.20 8.58
N LEU A 135 -19.22 0.29 8.24
CA LEU A 135 -18.64 -0.35 7.04
C LEU A 135 -18.11 -1.76 7.28
N ALA A 136 -17.66 -2.04 8.50
CA ALA A 136 -17.00 -3.29 8.88
C ALA A 136 -17.27 -3.62 10.38
N PRO A 137 -18.53 -3.81 10.78
CA PRO A 137 -18.92 -4.05 12.17
C PRO A 137 -18.29 -5.30 12.81
N ALA A 138 -17.80 -6.23 11.98
CA ALA A 138 -17.11 -7.43 12.46
C ALA A 138 -15.70 -7.14 13.01
N ILE A 139 -15.14 -5.93 12.82
CA ILE A 139 -13.83 -5.56 13.37
C ILE A 139 -13.98 -5.23 14.86
N PRO A 140 -13.31 -5.95 15.78
CA PRO A 140 -13.37 -5.64 17.20
C PRO A 140 -12.77 -4.25 17.50
N THR A 141 -13.35 -3.52 18.46
CA THR A 141 -12.84 -2.22 18.93
C THR A 141 -11.40 -2.27 19.48
N THR A 142 -10.96 -3.46 19.91
CA THR A 142 -9.60 -3.71 20.39
C THR A 142 -8.60 -3.98 19.26
N HIS A 143 -9.07 -4.23 18.03
CA HIS A 143 -8.22 -4.48 16.89
C HIS A 143 -7.45 -3.19 16.52
N PRO A 144 -6.14 -3.24 16.23
CA PRO A 144 -5.38 -2.03 15.92
C PRO A 144 -5.91 -1.27 14.70
N GLY A 145 -6.45 -1.98 13.71
CA GLY A 145 -7.09 -1.41 12.54
C GLY A 145 -8.52 -0.90 12.76
N TYR A 146 -9.05 -0.90 13.99
CA TYR A 146 -10.43 -0.45 14.22
C TYR A 146 -10.66 1.00 13.76
N LEU A 147 -9.67 1.89 13.89
CA LEU A 147 -9.76 3.27 13.37
C LEU A 147 -9.28 3.42 11.92
N GLY A 148 -9.04 2.32 11.20
CA GLY A 148 -8.48 2.32 9.85
C GLY A 148 -6.96 2.21 9.81
N ILE A 149 -6.37 2.50 8.64
CA ILE A 149 -4.92 2.41 8.42
C ILE A 149 -4.27 3.79 8.56
N PRO A 150 -3.23 3.97 9.39
CA PRO A 150 -2.60 5.27 9.58
C PRO A 150 -1.81 5.74 8.36
N LEU A 151 -2.03 6.99 7.94
CA LEU A 151 -1.34 7.67 6.83
C LEU A 151 -0.18 8.57 7.31
N GLY A 152 -0.22 8.97 8.58
CA GLY A 152 0.76 9.85 9.21
C GLY A 152 0.14 10.72 10.30
N ASN A 153 0.98 11.47 11.00
CA ASN A 153 0.56 12.42 12.03
C ASN A 153 0.64 13.84 11.49
N THR A 154 -0.43 14.60 11.52
CA THR A 154 -0.45 15.99 11.07
C THR A 154 0.64 16.80 11.77
N VAL A 155 1.36 17.63 11.01
CA VAL A 155 2.43 18.47 11.57
C VAL A 155 1.85 19.48 12.57
N VAL A 156 0.70 20.06 12.21
CA VAL A 156 -0.10 20.91 13.08
C VAL A 156 -1.04 20.02 13.90
N GLY A 157 -1.14 20.24 15.21
CA GLY A 157 -2.08 19.54 16.09
C GLY A 157 -1.75 18.07 16.42
N ASN A 158 -0.78 17.43 15.74
CA ASN A 158 -0.34 16.05 16.02
C ASN A 158 -1.48 15.01 16.02
N ARG A 159 -2.44 15.13 15.10
CA ARG A 159 -3.53 14.16 14.95
C ARG A 159 -3.12 13.07 13.96
N THR A 160 -3.47 11.82 14.22
CA THR A 160 -3.19 10.73 13.27
C THR A 160 -4.29 10.69 12.22
N LEU A 161 -3.91 10.85 10.95
CA LEU A 161 -4.82 10.62 9.82
C LEU A 161 -4.92 9.13 9.55
N HIS A 162 -6.13 8.63 9.34
CA HIS A 162 -6.37 7.24 8.95
C HIS A 162 -7.18 7.17 7.66
N MET A 163 -6.89 6.20 6.82
CA MET A 163 -7.83 5.81 5.76
C MET A 163 -8.85 4.82 6.31
N THR A 164 -10.13 5.05 5.99
CA THR A 164 -11.27 4.23 6.41
C THR A 164 -11.36 2.94 5.58
N TRP A 165 -12.22 2.01 5.99
CA TRP A 165 -12.42 0.70 5.34
C TRP A 165 -13.26 0.75 4.04
N GLU A 166 -13.30 1.91 3.40
CA GLU A 166 -13.83 2.12 2.04
C GLU A 166 -12.83 2.83 1.11
N PHE A 167 -11.71 3.32 1.64
CA PHE A 167 -10.75 4.09 0.87
C PHE A 167 -9.73 3.20 0.18
N VAL A 168 -9.38 3.57 -1.05
CA VAL A 168 -8.25 3.01 -1.80
C VAL A 168 -7.17 4.07 -1.96
N ALA A 169 -5.91 3.65 -1.97
CA ALA A 169 -4.78 4.57 -1.88
C ALA A 169 -3.75 4.34 -2.98
N ILE A 170 -3.15 5.44 -3.44
CA ILE A 170 -1.96 5.45 -4.28
C ILE A 170 -0.85 6.21 -3.55
N ALA A 171 0.32 5.60 -3.46
CA ALA A 171 1.49 6.20 -2.84
C ALA A 171 2.57 6.50 -3.89
N PHE A 172 2.91 7.77 -4.05
CA PHE A 172 3.99 8.24 -4.92
C PHE A 172 5.21 8.64 -4.09
N ALA A 173 6.31 7.91 -4.22
CA ALA A 173 7.54 8.26 -3.53
C ALA A 173 8.77 7.67 -4.21
N GLY A 174 9.78 8.51 -4.45
CA GLY A 174 11.06 8.06 -5.00
C GLY A 174 11.77 7.04 -4.11
N ALA A 175 12.81 6.42 -4.67
CA ALA A 175 13.60 5.42 -3.95
C ALA A 175 14.11 5.96 -2.59
N ARG A 176 14.03 5.11 -1.55
CA ARG A 176 14.51 5.40 -0.19
C ARG A 176 13.79 6.57 0.52
N MET A 177 12.58 6.92 0.10
CA MET A 177 11.73 7.92 0.78
C MET A 177 10.79 7.33 1.83
N GLY A 178 10.91 6.03 2.13
CA GLY A 178 10.20 5.40 3.24
C GLY A 178 8.77 4.96 2.92
N LYS A 179 8.42 4.72 1.64
CA LYS A 179 7.10 4.20 1.24
C LYS A 179 6.69 2.93 2.01
N SER A 180 7.60 1.95 2.06
CA SER A 180 7.32 0.68 2.72
C SER A 180 7.31 0.85 4.25
N ALA A 181 8.27 1.61 4.78
CA ALA A 181 8.42 1.78 6.23
C ALA A 181 7.37 2.70 6.88
N GLY A 182 6.85 3.67 6.13
CA GLY A 182 5.92 4.69 6.62
C GLY A 182 4.47 4.48 6.22
N PHE A 183 4.17 3.56 5.29
CA PHE A 183 2.80 3.28 4.88
C PHE A 183 2.53 1.79 4.60
N ALA A 184 3.32 1.10 3.76
CA ALA A 184 3.03 -0.31 3.43
C ALA A 184 3.05 -1.26 4.64
N ILE A 185 4.09 -1.18 5.47
CA ILE A 185 4.22 -1.99 6.69
C ILE A 185 3.11 -1.65 7.70
N PRO A 186 2.87 -0.35 8.03
CA PRO A 186 1.71 0.03 8.82
C PRO A 186 0.38 -0.53 8.29
N ALA A 187 0.11 -0.47 6.99
CA ALA A 187 -1.09 -1.02 6.39
C ALA A 187 -1.25 -2.53 6.66
N ILE A 188 -0.20 -3.32 6.47
CA ILE A 188 -0.22 -4.76 6.74
C ILE A 188 -0.44 -5.05 8.23
N CYS A 189 0.17 -4.26 9.11
CA CYS A 189 0.01 -4.41 10.56
C CYS A 189 -1.40 -4.08 11.06
N HIS A 190 -2.13 -3.20 10.36
CA HIS A 190 -3.50 -2.81 10.72
C HIS A 190 -4.58 -3.59 9.97
N ALA A 191 -4.23 -4.46 9.02
CA ALA A 191 -5.18 -5.26 8.25
C ALA A 191 -6.01 -6.21 9.14
N PRO A 192 -7.36 -6.07 9.20
CA PRO A 192 -8.21 -6.87 10.08
C PRO A 192 -8.51 -8.26 9.52
N GLY A 193 -8.65 -8.37 8.19
CA GLY A 193 -8.95 -9.60 7.49
C GLY A 193 -7.74 -10.19 6.78
N ALA A 194 -8.03 -10.81 5.64
CA ALA A 194 -7.01 -11.30 4.73
C ALA A 194 -6.10 -10.15 4.27
N ALA A 195 -4.80 -10.42 4.18
CA ALA A 195 -3.81 -9.47 3.67
C ALA A 195 -3.10 -10.03 2.45
N LEU A 196 -3.14 -9.31 1.33
CA LEU A 196 -2.42 -9.64 0.11
C LEU A 196 -1.25 -8.67 -0.04
N VAL A 197 -0.03 -9.20 -0.15
CA VAL A 197 1.19 -8.40 -0.23
C VAL A 197 1.97 -8.81 -1.46
N ALA A 198 2.05 -7.94 -2.46
CA ALA A 198 2.94 -8.10 -3.60
C ALA A 198 4.20 -7.24 -3.39
N SER A 199 5.39 -7.82 -3.50
CA SER A 199 6.65 -7.06 -3.35
C SER A 199 7.85 -7.76 -4.00
N ASN A 200 8.81 -6.98 -4.49
CA ASN A 200 10.05 -7.47 -5.11
C ASN A 200 11.23 -7.52 -4.13
N ARG A 201 10.95 -7.18 -2.86
CA ARG A 201 11.92 -7.14 -1.77
C ARG A 201 11.40 -7.95 -0.58
N GLY A 202 12.31 -8.65 0.08
CA GLY A 202 12.01 -9.39 1.30
C GLY A 202 11.83 -8.51 2.55
N ASP A 203 11.97 -7.19 2.45
CA ASP A 203 11.85 -6.30 3.60
C ASP A 203 10.42 -6.26 4.13
N VAL A 204 9.42 -5.98 3.30
CA VAL A 204 8.01 -5.97 3.73
C VAL A 204 7.62 -7.30 4.39
N TYR A 205 8.02 -8.43 3.80
CA TYR A 205 7.84 -9.77 4.36
C TYR A 205 8.49 -9.90 5.75
N SER A 206 9.81 -9.68 5.85
CA SER A 206 10.56 -9.87 7.10
C SER A 206 10.07 -8.99 8.24
N HIS A 207 9.53 -7.80 7.94
CA HIS A 207 9.00 -6.90 8.95
C HIS A 207 7.63 -7.34 9.48
N THR A 208 6.80 -7.97 8.66
CA THR A 208 5.37 -8.17 8.97
C THR A 208 5.00 -9.63 9.23
N VAL A 209 5.79 -10.61 8.75
CA VAL A 209 5.46 -12.04 8.85
C VAL A 209 5.24 -12.51 10.28
N GLY A 210 6.06 -12.08 11.24
CA GLY A 210 5.94 -12.48 12.65
C GLY A 210 4.62 -12.04 13.26
N LEU A 211 4.17 -10.82 12.94
CA LEU A 211 2.87 -10.31 13.39
C LEU A 211 1.72 -11.01 12.66
N ARG A 212 1.80 -11.18 11.34
CA ARG A 212 0.71 -11.82 10.58
C ARG A 212 0.50 -13.28 10.95
N ARG A 213 1.55 -13.98 11.38
CA ARG A 213 1.45 -15.34 11.96
C ARG A 213 0.62 -15.40 13.24
N THR A 214 0.49 -14.32 14.01
CA THR A 214 -0.40 -14.28 15.17
C THR A 214 -1.86 -14.02 14.80
N CYS A 215 -2.11 -13.51 13.58
CA CYS A 215 -3.45 -13.20 13.09
C CYS A 215 -4.08 -14.37 12.31
N GLY A 216 -3.29 -15.10 11.52
CA GLY A 216 -3.76 -16.17 10.65
C GLY A 216 -2.62 -16.96 10.01
N ARG A 217 -2.95 -17.83 9.04
CA ARG A 217 -1.93 -18.58 8.29
C ARG A 217 -1.21 -17.65 7.34
N VAL A 218 0.10 -17.87 7.15
CA VAL A 218 0.91 -17.11 6.20
C VAL A 218 1.32 -18.00 5.04
N TRP A 219 0.96 -17.58 3.85
CA TRP A 219 1.31 -18.15 2.55
C TRP A 219 2.43 -17.31 1.93
N VAL A 220 3.49 -17.95 1.46
CA VAL A 220 4.63 -17.27 0.84
C VAL A 220 4.84 -17.86 -0.54
N PHE A 221 4.38 -17.13 -1.55
CA PHE A 221 4.61 -17.46 -2.94
C PHE A 221 5.91 -16.80 -3.40
N ASP A 222 7.03 -17.53 -3.26
CA ASP A 222 8.37 -17.03 -3.56
C ASP A 222 9.18 -18.07 -4.33
N LEU A 223 9.03 -18.06 -5.66
CA LEU A 223 9.68 -19.01 -6.56
C LEU A 223 11.14 -18.64 -6.88
N GLN A 224 11.55 -17.42 -6.53
CA GLN A 224 12.87 -16.86 -6.86
C GLN A 224 13.77 -16.65 -5.64
N GLY A 225 13.30 -16.99 -4.44
CA GLY A 225 14.01 -16.77 -3.18
C GLY A 225 14.24 -15.30 -2.88
N VAL A 226 13.25 -14.44 -3.13
CA VAL A 226 13.27 -13.02 -2.75
C VAL A 226 13.41 -12.84 -1.24
N SER A 227 12.73 -13.68 -0.47
CA SER A 227 12.71 -13.66 0.99
C SER A 227 13.92 -14.38 1.62
N THR A 228 14.36 -15.48 1.01
CA THR A 228 15.41 -16.36 1.58
C THR A 228 16.81 -16.11 1.01
N GLY A 229 16.90 -15.48 -0.17
CA GLY A 229 18.13 -15.41 -0.96
C GLY A 229 18.46 -16.69 -1.74
N ASN A 230 17.70 -17.78 -1.55
CA ASN A 230 17.91 -19.03 -2.27
C ASN A 230 17.15 -19.04 -3.61
N ARG A 231 17.86 -18.76 -4.71
CA ARG A 231 17.28 -18.76 -6.06
C ARG A 231 16.69 -20.10 -6.50
N GLN A 232 17.06 -21.19 -5.83
CA GLN A 232 16.56 -22.56 -6.08
C GLN A 232 15.39 -22.94 -5.18
N GLN A 233 14.81 -21.98 -4.46
CA GLN A 233 13.62 -22.22 -3.63
C GLN A 233 12.50 -22.85 -4.46
N ARG A 234 11.82 -23.82 -3.86
CA ARG A 234 10.62 -24.47 -4.39
C ARG A 234 9.38 -23.90 -3.70
N ALA A 235 8.24 -23.99 -4.38
CA ALA A 235 6.95 -23.64 -3.78
C ALA A 235 6.66 -24.54 -2.57
N SER A 236 5.96 -24.00 -1.58
CA SER A 236 5.50 -24.75 -0.40
C SER A 236 4.02 -25.15 -0.50
N PHE A 237 3.34 -24.70 -1.55
CA PHE A 237 1.97 -25.01 -1.91
C PHE A 237 1.84 -24.83 -3.43
N TRP A 238 0.77 -25.34 -4.02
CA TRP A 238 0.40 -25.07 -5.40
C TRP A 238 -0.97 -24.39 -5.44
N PHE A 239 -1.32 -23.70 -6.52
CA PHE A 239 -2.67 -23.21 -6.75
C PHE A 239 -3.08 -23.51 -8.19
N ASN A 240 -4.36 -23.73 -8.45
CA ASN A 240 -4.84 -23.96 -9.81
C ASN A 240 -5.20 -22.61 -10.47
N PRO A 241 -4.46 -22.13 -11.50
CA PRO A 241 -4.82 -20.89 -12.20
C PRO A 241 -6.17 -20.98 -12.94
N LEU A 242 -6.62 -22.20 -13.25
CA LEU A 242 -7.89 -22.46 -13.93
C LEU A 242 -9.08 -22.58 -12.97
N ARG A 243 -8.87 -22.47 -11.65
CA ARG A 243 -9.91 -22.74 -10.64
C ARG A 243 -11.18 -21.89 -10.83
N THR A 244 -11.01 -20.65 -11.25
CA THR A 244 -12.10 -19.68 -11.47
C THR A 244 -12.62 -19.69 -12.90
N VAL A 245 -12.08 -20.54 -13.78
CA VAL A 245 -12.46 -20.59 -15.20
C VAL A 245 -13.66 -21.52 -15.37
N THR A 246 -14.84 -20.91 -15.51
CA THR A 246 -16.11 -21.62 -15.71
C THR A 246 -16.74 -21.32 -17.08
N ASP A 247 -16.31 -20.22 -17.71
CA ASP A 247 -16.83 -19.72 -18.97
C ASP A 247 -15.77 -18.90 -19.74
N LEU A 248 -16.14 -18.39 -20.91
CA LEU A 248 -15.21 -17.64 -21.75
C LEU A 248 -14.76 -16.29 -21.13
N PRO A 249 -15.65 -15.49 -20.52
CA PRO A 249 -15.25 -14.29 -19.78
C PRO A 249 -14.23 -14.55 -18.66
N SER A 250 -14.46 -15.56 -17.80
CA SER A 250 -13.52 -15.92 -16.73
C SER A 250 -12.19 -16.45 -17.30
N ALA A 251 -12.22 -17.22 -18.40
CA ALA A 251 -11.02 -17.62 -19.12
C ALA A 251 -10.24 -16.42 -19.67
N ALA A 252 -10.93 -15.40 -20.20
CA ALA A 252 -10.32 -14.18 -20.72
C ALA A 252 -9.71 -13.30 -19.63
N ALA A 253 -10.28 -13.31 -18.41
CA ALA A 253 -9.71 -12.66 -17.23
C ALA A 253 -8.40 -13.33 -16.81
N VAL A 254 -8.39 -14.66 -16.66
CA VAL A 254 -7.17 -15.43 -16.33
C VAL A 254 -6.10 -15.26 -17.40
N CYS A 255 -6.50 -15.29 -18.67
CA CYS A 255 -5.64 -15.00 -19.81
C CYS A 255 -4.94 -13.64 -19.63
N GLY A 256 -5.70 -12.59 -19.29
CA GLY A 256 -5.18 -11.26 -19.01
C GLY A 256 -4.01 -11.26 -18.03
N TYR A 257 -4.12 -11.98 -16.90
CA TYR A 257 -3.06 -12.02 -15.90
C TYR A 257 -1.71 -12.57 -16.41
N PHE A 258 -1.74 -13.55 -17.32
CA PHE A 258 -0.53 -14.09 -17.94
C PHE A 258 0.02 -13.17 -19.04
N ILE A 259 -0.87 -12.56 -19.83
CA ILE A 259 -0.49 -11.65 -20.92
C ILE A 259 0.25 -10.43 -20.37
N SER A 260 -0.38 -9.71 -19.44
CA SER A 260 0.11 -8.43 -18.93
C SER A 260 1.47 -8.54 -18.23
N ALA A 261 1.77 -9.72 -17.68
CA ALA A 261 3.04 -9.98 -17.04
C ALA A 261 4.15 -10.37 -18.02
N ALA A 262 3.80 -10.95 -19.17
CA ALA A 262 4.73 -11.37 -20.21
C ALA A 262 5.09 -10.25 -21.19
N THR A 263 4.26 -9.20 -21.29
CA THR A 263 4.55 -8.03 -22.11
C THR A 263 5.52 -7.07 -21.40
N ASP A 264 6.69 -6.88 -22.02
CA ASP A 264 7.62 -5.82 -21.64
C ASP A 264 7.04 -4.45 -22.02
N ALA A 265 7.27 -3.46 -21.15
CA ALA A 265 6.69 -2.13 -21.17
C ALA A 265 7.24 -1.21 -22.30
N GLY A 266 7.50 -1.77 -23.48
CA GLY A 266 8.04 -1.09 -24.66
C GLY A 266 8.03 -1.94 -25.92
N ALA A 267 7.55 -3.19 -25.85
CA ALA A 267 7.34 -3.98 -27.05
C ALA A 267 6.15 -3.38 -27.82
N ARG A 268 6.39 -2.80 -29.00
CA ARG A 268 5.34 -2.63 -30.02
C ARG A 268 4.94 -4.04 -30.45
N VAL A 269 4.00 -4.63 -29.72
CA VAL A 269 3.34 -5.86 -30.14
C VAL A 269 2.22 -5.42 -31.09
N ASP A 270 2.22 -5.96 -32.30
CA ASP A 270 1.18 -5.70 -33.29
C ASP A 270 -0.20 -6.06 -32.70
N ALA A 271 -1.07 -5.05 -32.55
CA ALA A 271 -2.42 -5.20 -31.97
C ALA A 271 -3.28 -6.28 -32.66
N TYR A 272 -2.97 -6.59 -33.93
CA TYR A 272 -3.64 -7.65 -34.70
C TYR A 272 -3.30 -9.07 -34.21
N PHE A 273 -2.06 -9.30 -33.75
CA PHE A 273 -1.63 -10.60 -33.24
C PHE A 273 -2.05 -10.79 -31.78
N ASP A 274 -2.18 -9.70 -31.03
CA ASP A 274 -2.57 -9.73 -29.62
C ASP A 274 -4.01 -10.22 -29.43
N GLY A 275 -4.98 -9.66 -30.16
CA GLY A 275 -6.40 -10.07 -30.04
C GLY A 275 -6.65 -11.54 -30.40
N ASN A 276 -6.15 -11.99 -31.56
CA ASN A 276 -6.37 -13.36 -32.01
C ASN A 276 -5.68 -14.41 -31.12
N ALA A 277 -4.46 -14.11 -30.63
CA ALA A 277 -3.72 -14.97 -29.73
C ALA A 277 -4.35 -15.00 -28.32
N ARG A 278 -4.84 -13.85 -27.83
CA ARG A 278 -5.59 -13.76 -26.56
C ARG A 278 -6.86 -14.60 -26.59
N ASP A 279 -7.66 -14.47 -27.66
CA ASP A 279 -8.88 -15.27 -27.85
C ASP A 279 -8.60 -16.76 -27.96
N LEU A 280 -7.53 -17.11 -28.70
CA LEU A 280 -7.10 -18.49 -28.86
C LEU A 280 -6.67 -19.07 -27.50
N PHE A 281 -5.83 -18.34 -26.77
CA PHE A 281 -5.34 -18.75 -25.46
C PHE A 281 -6.48 -18.89 -24.44
N ALA A 282 -7.43 -17.94 -24.39
CA ALA A 282 -8.62 -18.03 -23.55
C ALA A 282 -9.47 -19.27 -23.87
N SER A 283 -9.62 -19.62 -25.16
CA SER A 283 -10.35 -20.81 -25.58
C SER A 283 -9.67 -22.11 -25.13
N TYR A 284 -8.34 -22.17 -25.17
CA TYR A 284 -7.58 -23.31 -24.64
C TYR A 284 -7.65 -23.41 -23.12
N LEU A 285 -7.58 -22.27 -22.39
CA LEU A 285 -7.77 -22.24 -20.93
C LEU A 285 -9.14 -22.78 -20.54
N LEU A 286 -10.20 -22.32 -21.24
CA LEU A 286 -11.56 -22.80 -21.03
C LEU A 286 -11.68 -24.31 -21.31
N ALA A 287 -11.15 -24.78 -22.44
CA ALA A 287 -11.16 -26.21 -22.76
C ALA A 287 -10.42 -27.05 -21.70
N ALA A 288 -9.29 -26.56 -21.18
CA ALA A 288 -8.56 -27.28 -20.14
C ALA A 288 -9.36 -27.32 -18.84
N ALA A 289 -9.97 -26.20 -18.43
CA ALA A 289 -10.78 -26.13 -17.22
C ALA A 289 -12.01 -27.06 -17.30
N LEU A 290 -12.75 -27.03 -18.42
CA LEU A 290 -13.95 -27.84 -18.63
C LEU A 290 -13.68 -29.36 -18.61
N ALA A 291 -12.49 -29.78 -19.07
CA ALA A 291 -12.07 -31.17 -19.03
C ALA A 291 -11.45 -31.61 -17.69
N GLY A 292 -11.42 -30.75 -16.66
CA GLY A 292 -10.74 -31.04 -15.39
C GLY A 292 -9.21 -31.11 -15.51
N GLY A 293 -8.66 -30.44 -16.53
CA GLY A 293 -7.23 -30.38 -16.82
C GLY A 293 -6.49 -29.31 -16.01
N ASP A 294 -5.25 -29.07 -16.43
CA ASP A 294 -4.34 -28.11 -15.81
C ASP A 294 -3.68 -27.20 -16.86
N ILE A 295 -2.95 -26.19 -16.40
CA ILE A 295 -2.30 -25.22 -17.29
C ILE A 295 -1.24 -25.86 -18.22
N ARG A 296 -0.70 -27.04 -17.87
CA ARG A 296 0.27 -27.76 -18.73
C ARG A 296 -0.43 -28.42 -19.92
N HIS A 297 -1.69 -28.83 -19.80
CA HIS A 297 -2.49 -29.27 -20.97
C HIS A 297 -2.60 -28.17 -22.02
N VAL A 298 -2.74 -26.91 -21.59
CA VAL A 298 -2.75 -25.77 -22.53
C VAL A 298 -1.42 -25.64 -23.26
N VAL A 299 -0.28 -25.77 -22.56
CA VAL A 299 1.06 -25.78 -23.19
C VAL A 299 1.20 -26.92 -24.21
N GLU A 300 0.76 -28.12 -23.83
CA GLU A 300 0.80 -29.31 -24.68
C GLU A 300 -0.04 -29.12 -25.96
N TRP A 301 -1.25 -28.60 -25.83
CA TRP A 301 -2.13 -28.38 -26.97
C TRP A 301 -1.70 -27.20 -27.85
N LEU A 302 -1.12 -26.15 -27.26
CA LEU A 302 -0.50 -25.07 -28.04
C LEU A 302 0.75 -25.53 -28.79
N THR A 303 1.42 -26.59 -28.34
CA THR A 303 2.55 -27.19 -29.07
C THR A 303 2.06 -28.09 -30.21
N HIS A 304 0.92 -28.77 -30.03
CA HIS A 304 0.28 -29.61 -31.04
C HIS A 304 -0.83 -28.86 -31.77
N THR A 305 -0.47 -27.94 -32.67
CA THR A 305 -1.39 -26.98 -33.30
C THR A 305 -2.55 -27.58 -34.10
N GLN A 306 -2.56 -28.90 -34.33
CA GLN A 306 -3.61 -29.63 -35.05
C GLN A 306 -4.45 -30.54 -34.13
N SER A 307 -4.22 -30.50 -32.81
CA SER A 307 -4.97 -31.32 -31.85
C SER A 307 -6.46 -31.03 -31.92
N GLN A 308 -7.25 -32.09 -32.09
CA GLN A 308 -8.72 -32.02 -32.10
C GLN A 308 -9.34 -32.20 -30.71
N ILE A 309 -8.53 -32.48 -29.69
CA ILE A 309 -8.99 -32.68 -28.32
C ILE A 309 -9.68 -31.41 -27.79
N PRO A 310 -9.09 -30.20 -27.87
CA PRO A 310 -9.71 -29.03 -27.26
C PRO A 310 -11.00 -28.57 -27.95
N PRO A 311 -11.10 -28.56 -29.31
CA PRO A 311 -12.38 -28.37 -29.97
C PRO A 311 -13.43 -29.40 -29.56
N ALA A 312 -13.06 -30.68 -29.39
CA ALA A 312 -13.99 -31.72 -28.95
C ALA A 312 -14.49 -31.50 -27.51
N VAL A 313 -13.62 -31.05 -26.60
CA VAL A 313 -14.01 -30.64 -25.23
C VAL A 313 -15.01 -29.49 -25.30
N LEU A 314 -14.69 -28.42 -26.02
CA LEU A 314 -15.58 -27.27 -26.12
C LEU A 314 -16.95 -27.65 -26.68
N GLU A 315 -16.98 -28.51 -27.71
CA GLU A 315 -18.23 -28.99 -28.33
C GLU A 315 -19.08 -29.82 -27.36
N GLN A 316 -18.47 -30.71 -26.57
CA GLN A 316 -19.17 -31.54 -25.58
C GLN A 316 -19.71 -30.74 -24.39
N HIS A 317 -19.08 -29.61 -24.08
CA HIS A 317 -19.46 -28.74 -22.97
C HIS A 317 -20.28 -27.52 -23.41
N GLY A 318 -20.92 -27.58 -24.59
CA GLY A 318 -21.91 -26.58 -25.01
C GLY A 318 -21.35 -25.34 -25.71
N TYR A 319 -20.10 -25.39 -26.19
CA TYR A 319 -19.46 -24.31 -26.95
C TYR A 319 -19.15 -24.69 -28.42
N PRO A 320 -20.14 -25.16 -29.22
CA PRO A 320 -19.89 -25.60 -30.60
C PRO A 320 -19.39 -24.47 -31.51
N GLU A 321 -19.85 -23.23 -31.31
CA GLU A 321 -19.39 -22.06 -32.06
C GLU A 321 -17.92 -21.73 -31.80
N LEU A 322 -17.50 -21.84 -30.55
CA LEU A 322 -16.11 -21.62 -30.16
C LEU A 322 -15.23 -22.73 -30.72
N ALA A 323 -15.69 -23.99 -30.67
CA ALA A 323 -15.01 -25.12 -31.31
C ALA A 323 -14.86 -24.91 -32.83
N ARG A 324 -15.90 -24.43 -33.53
CA ARG A 324 -15.83 -24.08 -34.97
C ARG A 324 -14.81 -22.98 -35.23
N THR A 325 -14.83 -21.92 -34.42
CA THR A 325 -13.86 -20.81 -34.51
C THR A 325 -12.43 -21.30 -34.31
N MET A 326 -12.22 -22.18 -33.33
CA MET A 326 -10.93 -22.77 -33.01
C MET A 326 -10.40 -23.65 -34.15
N ARG A 327 -11.25 -24.50 -34.74
CA ARG A 327 -10.90 -25.28 -35.95
C ARG A 327 -10.59 -24.37 -37.14
N GLY A 328 -11.34 -23.27 -37.29
CA GLY A 328 -11.03 -22.23 -38.28
C GLY A 328 -9.62 -21.66 -38.12
N LYS A 329 -9.21 -21.35 -36.88
CA LYS A 329 -7.84 -20.91 -36.54
C LYS A 329 -6.79 -22.00 -36.76
N GLN A 330 -7.14 -23.29 -36.69
CA GLN A 330 -6.24 -24.41 -37.00
C GLN A 330 -6.05 -24.63 -38.52
N ALA A 331 -7.06 -24.27 -39.31
CA ALA A 331 -7.13 -24.48 -40.76
C ALA A 331 -6.51 -23.34 -41.60
N VAL A 332 -6.14 -22.21 -41.00
CA VAL A 332 -5.42 -21.13 -41.70
C VAL A 332 -4.04 -21.62 -42.18
N ASN A 333 -3.40 -20.85 -43.07
CA ASN A 333 -2.08 -21.22 -43.58
C ASN A 333 -1.06 -21.38 -42.44
N ALA A 334 -0.08 -22.27 -42.65
CA ALA A 334 0.87 -22.66 -41.62
C ALA A 334 1.58 -21.46 -40.97
N LYS A 335 2.04 -20.49 -41.78
CA LYS A 335 2.74 -19.30 -41.27
C LYS A 335 1.89 -18.46 -40.32
N GLN A 336 0.61 -18.22 -40.66
CA GLN A 336 -0.31 -17.47 -39.81
C GLN A 336 -0.68 -18.25 -38.56
N ARG A 337 -0.95 -19.54 -38.69
CA ARG A 337 -1.25 -20.43 -37.56
C ARG A 337 -0.08 -20.44 -36.59
N ASP A 338 1.12 -20.75 -37.06
CA ASP A 338 2.31 -20.84 -36.21
C ASP A 338 2.57 -19.49 -35.50
N GLY A 339 2.30 -18.36 -36.17
CA GLY A 339 2.34 -17.02 -35.56
C GLY A 339 1.41 -16.84 -34.36
N PHE A 340 0.14 -17.28 -34.43
CA PHE A 340 -0.80 -17.18 -33.30
C PHE A 340 -0.41 -18.08 -32.13
N TYR A 341 0.02 -19.31 -32.44
CA TYR A 341 0.37 -20.31 -31.44
C TYR A 341 1.69 -19.98 -30.73
N ASP A 342 2.71 -19.55 -31.48
CA ASP A 342 3.99 -19.12 -30.90
C ASP A 342 3.80 -17.92 -29.98
N MET A 343 2.89 -17.02 -30.33
CA MET A 343 2.55 -15.91 -29.45
C MET A 343 1.91 -16.44 -28.15
N ALA A 344 0.85 -17.24 -28.25
CA ALA A 344 0.16 -17.79 -27.08
C ALA A 344 1.10 -18.60 -26.16
N ARG A 345 2.06 -19.34 -26.72
CA ARG A 345 3.07 -20.10 -25.95
C ARG A 345 3.99 -19.20 -25.13
N ARG A 346 4.34 -18.01 -25.62
CA ARG A 346 5.22 -17.06 -24.90
C ARG A 346 4.65 -16.63 -23.56
N PHE A 347 3.32 -16.50 -23.47
CA PHE A 347 2.62 -16.17 -22.22
C PHE A 347 2.82 -17.23 -21.12
N LEU A 348 3.13 -18.47 -21.49
CA LEU A 348 3.33 -19.59 -20.59
C LEU A 348 4.81 -19.98 -20.41
N SER A 349 5.74 -19.18 -20.93
CA SER A 349 7.19 -19.43 -20.79
C SER A 349 7.70 -19.63 -19.36
N PRO A 350 7.10 -19.03 -18.29
CA PRO A 350 7.51 -19.35 -16.92
C PRO A 350 7.32 -20.82 -16.54
N LEU A 351 6.46 -21.57 -17.24
CA LEU A 351 6.22 -23.00 -17.00
C LEU A 351 7.30 -23.92 -17.60
N ASP A 352 8.26 -23.36 -18.33
CA ASP A 352 9.43 -24.09 -18.81
C ASP A 352 10.39 -24.43 -17.66
N GLU A 353 10.38 -23.64 -16.58
CA GLU A 353 11.09 -23.95 -15.34
C GLU A 353 10.26 -24.94 -14.50
N PRO A 354 10.74 -26.18 -14.27
CA PRO A 354 9.96 -27.22 -13.58
C PRO A 354 9.48 -26.80 -12.19
N ARG A 355 10.31 -26.05 -11.44
CA ARG A 355 9.94 -25.57 -10.09
C ARG A 355 8.77 -24.59 -10.11
N TYR A 356 8.58 -23.85 -11.21
CA TYR A 356 7.47 -22.91 -11.36
C TYR A 356 6.21 -23.66 -11.81
N ALA A 357 6.37 -24.67 -12.66
CA ALA A 357 5.28 -25.57 -13.03
C ALA A 357 4.72 -26.30 -11.79
N ASP A 358 5.58 -26.82 -10.91
CA ASP A 358 5.17 -27.46 -9.64
C ASP A 358 4.33 -26.53 -8.74
N ALA A 359 4.38 -25.21 -8.93
CA ALA A 359 3.62 -24.26 -8.14
C ALA A 359 2.18 -24.06 -8.65
N VAL A 360 1.86 -24.58 -9.84
CA VAL A 360 0.56 -24.39 -10.52
C VAL A 360 -0.05 -25.68 -11.05
N LEU A 361 0.58 -26.82 -10.80
CA LEU A 361 0.11 -28.13 -11.22
C LEU A 361 -0.50 -28.90 -10.04
N PRO A 362 -1.51 -29.74 -10.29
CA PRO A 362 -2.07 -30.59 -9.25
C PRO A 362 -1.09 -31.68 -8.83
N ASN A 363 -1.32 -32.24 -7.63
CA ASN A 363 -0.54 -33.37 -7.10
C ASN A 363 -0.47 -34.55 -8.07
N ARG A 364 -1.55 -34.81 -8.79
CA ARG A 364 -1.62 -35.77 -9.88
C ARG A 364 -2.33 -35.12 -11.06
N ARG A 365 -1.66 -35.12 -12.21
CA ARG A 365 -2.26 -34.68 -13.47
C ARG A 365 -3.22 -35.74 -14.00
N VAL A 366 -4.09 -35.32 -14.90
CA VAL A 366 -4.90 -36.22 -15.73
C VAL A 366 -4.30 -36.32 -17.12
N VAL A 367 -4.76 -37.30 -17.91
CA VAL A 367 -4.52 -37.39 -19.35
C VAL A 367 -5.86 -37.21 -20.04
N ILE A 368 -5.96 -36.15 -20.85
CA ILE A 368 -7.15 -35.84 -21.64
C ILE A 368 -6.93 -36.34 -23.07
N GLY A 369 -7.79 -37.24 -23.53
CA GLY A 369 -7.77 -37.79 -24.88
C GLY A 369 -9.17 -37.90 -25.48
N THR A 370 -9.27 -38.55 -26.63
CA THR A 370 -10.54 -38.88 -27.27
C THR A 370 -10.62 -40.37 -27.55
N ASP A 371 -11.77 -40.98 -27.33
CA ASP A 371 -12.02 -42.38 -27.72
C ASP A 371 -12.21 -42.51 -29.25
N THR A 372 -12.46 -43.73 -29.72
CA THR A 372 -12.69 -44.04 -31.14
C THR A 372 -13.92 -43.35 -31.73
N ASN A 373 -14.85 -42.89 -30.88
CA ASN A 373 -16.08 -42.20 -31.27
C ASN A 373 -15.93 -40.67 -31.16
N GLY A 374 -14.74 -40.16 -30.81
CA GLY A 374 -14.48 -38.75 -30.61
C GLY A 374 -15.00 -38.19 -29.27
N ARG A 375 -15.44 -39.04 -28.33
CA ARG A 375 -15.81 -38.60 -26.97
C ARG A 375 -14.56 -38.30 -26.16
N VAL A 376 -14.59 -37.22 -25.38
CA VAL A 376 -13.46 -36.88 -24.50
C VAL A 376 -13.39 -37.91 -23.39
N THR A 377 -12.17 -38.39 -23.13
CA THR A 377 -11.86 -39.32 -22.04
C THR A 377 -10.80 -38.71 -21.15
N VAL A 378 -10.97 -38.86 -19.84
CA VAL A 378 -10.04 -38.36 -18.83
C VAL A 378 -9.58 -39.56 -18.01
N THR A 379 -8.27 -39.78 -17.96
CA THR A 379 -7.67 -40.89 -17.20
C THR A 379 -6.61 -40.38 -16.23
N PRO A 380 -6.35 -41.10 -15.11
CA PRO A 380 -5.29 -40.69 -14.17
C PRO A 380 -3.92 -40.63 -14.86
N GLY A 381 -3.24 -39.51 -14.70
CA GLY A 381 -1.91 -39.26 -15.25
C GLY A 381 -0.80 -39.34 -14.20
N GLN A 382 0.27 -38.62 -14.50
CA GLN A 382 1.50 -38.59 -13.71
C GLN A 382 1.31 -37.89 -12.35
N HIS A 383 1.91 -38.45 -11.30
CA HIS A 383 2.08 -37.79 -10.01
C HIS A 383 3.23 -36.76 -10.08
N ILE A 384 3.00 -35.55 -9.58
CA ILE A 384 3.95 -34.43 -9.63
C ILE A 384 4.57 -34.15 -8.25
N HIS A 385 3.75 -33.99 -7.22
CA HIS A 385 4.16 -33.66 -5.86
C HIS A 385 3.04 -33.91 -4.83
N ASP A 386 3.36 -33.73 -3.54
CA ASP A 386 2.42 -33.80 -2.40
C ASP A 386 2.16 -32.43 -1.76
N LEU A 387 2.29 -31.34 -2.52
CA LEU A 387 2.05 -29.99 -2.02
C LEU A 387 0.55 -29.77 -1.70
N PRO A 388 0.23 -28.96 -0.69
CA PRO A 388 -1.15 -28.56 -0.43
C PRO A 388 -1.63 -27.55 -1.49
N GLU A 389 -2.92 -27.64 -1.85
CA GLU A 389 -3.57 -26.65 -2.72
C GLU A 389 -3.91 -25.38 -1.92
N PHE A 390 -3.62 -24.22 -2.50
CA PHE A 390 -4.10 -22.93 -2.03
C PHE A 390 -5.41 -22.59 -2.72
N LEU A 391 -6.44 -22.33 -1.89
CA LEU A 391 -7.78 -21.99 -2.33
C LEU A 391 -8.06 -20.50 -2.07
N ALA A 392 -8.16 -19.72 -3.14
CA ALA A 392 -8.39 -18.27 -3.06
C ALA A 392 -9.73 -17.92 -2.37
N ASP A 393 -10.80 -18.65 -2.68
CA ASP A 393 -12.12 -18.47 -2.04
C ASP A 393 -12.06 -18.70 -0.51
N GLU A 394 -11.32 -19.72 -0.04
CA GLU A 394 -11.14 -19.91 1.40
C GLU A 394 -10.25 -18.82 2.02
N PHE A 395 -9.24 -18.35 1.29
CA PHE A 395 -8.30 -17.36 1.77
C PHE A 395 -8.98 -16.02 2.08
N VAL A 396 -9.85 -15.55 1.18
CA VAL A 396 -10.52 -14.24 1.33
C VAL A 396 -11.52 -14.21 2.50
N ARG A 397 -11.98 -15.38 2.94
CA ARG A 397 -12.89 -15.55 4.10
C ARG A 397 -12.16 -15.64 5.44
N ARG A 398 -10.82 -15.67 5.45
CA ARG A 398 -9.98 -15.85 6.65
C ARG A 398 -9.16 -14.59 6.96
N THR A 399 -8.41 -14.64 8.06
CA THR A 399 -7.42 -13.61 8.47
C THR A 399 -6.00 -13.93 7.98
N ASP A 400 -5.90 -14.84 7.00
CA ASP A 400 -4.65 -15.34 6.44
C ASP A 400 -3.88 -14.21 5.70
N THR A 401 -2.61 -14.46 5.35
CA THR A 401 -1.79 -13.48 4.63
C THR A 401 -1.03 -14.15 3.50
N MET A 402 -1.12 -13.57 2.30
CA MET A 402 -0.39 -13.99 1.11
C MET A 402 0.74 -13.01 0.82
N TYR A 403 1.98 -13.49 0.78
CA TYR A 403 3.12 -12.76 0.25
C TYR A 403 3.45 -13.30 -1.14
N ALA A 404 3.07 -12.57 -2.20
CA ALA A 404 3.44 -12.84 -3.57
C ALA A 404 4.74 -12.09 -3.92
N LEU A 405 5.86 -12.81 -3.89
CA LEU A 405 7.18 -12.22 -4.08
C LEU A 405 7.75 -12.61 -5.44
N SER A 406 8.07 -11.59 -6.25
CA SER A 406 8.72 -11.79 -7.55
C SER A 406 9.62 -10.60 -7.89
N LYS A 407 10.69 -10.88 -8.63
CA LYS A 407 11.68 -9.93 -9.14
C LYS A 407 11.61 -9.94 -10.66
N ASP A 408 11.70 -8.73 -11.21
CA ASP A 408 11.79 -8.51 -12.64
C ASP A 408 13.15 -9.00 -13.20
N GLY A 409 13.16 -9.41 -14.48
CA GLY A 409 14.33 -9.93 -15.18
C GLY A 409 14.23 -11.40 -15.62
N PRO A 410 15.33 -11.99 -16.15
CA PRO A 410 15.34 -13.35 -16.67
C PRO A 410 14.91 -14.38 -15.62
N GLY A 411 13.93 -15.22 -15.95
CA GLY A 411 13.32 -16.18 -15.01
C GLY A 411 12.31 -15.54 -14.04
N SER A 412 11.69 -14.42 -14.40
CA SER A 412 10.58 -13.80 -13.66
C SER A 412 9.42 -14.77 -13.44
N SER A 413 8.89 -14.83 -12.22
CA SER A 413 7.63 -15.50 -11.90
C SER A 413 6.44 -14.54 -11.86
N SER A 414 6.59 -13.33 -12.45
CA SER A 414 5.56 -12.27 -12.43
C SER A 414 4.23 -12.72 -13.02
N ALA A 415 4.21 -13.53 -14.08
CA ALA A 415 2.95 -14.01 -14.69
C ALA A 415 2.16 -14.90 -13.74
N ILE A 416 2.83 -15.88 -13.13
CA ILE A 416 2.20 -16.77 -12.16
C ILE A 416 1.79 -16.00 -10.90
N SER A 417 2.62 -15.05 -10.46
CA SER A 417 2.31 -14.20 -9.30
C SER A 417 1.12 -13.27 -9.58
N SER A 418 1.03 -12.74 -10.81
CA SER A 418 -0.10 -11.90 -11.26
C SER A 418 -1.38 -12.72 -11.36
N ALA A 419 -1.31 -13.96 -11.86
CA ALA A 419 -2.45 -14.87 -11.87
C ALA A 419 -2.96 -15.19 -10.46
N LEU A 420 -2.05 -15.45 -9.51
CA LEU A 420 -2.42 -15.67 -8.10
C LEU A 420 -3.08 -14.43 -7.47
N VAL A 421 -2.47 -13.25 -7.64
CA VAL A 421 -2.99 -11.98 -7.11
C VAL A 421 -4.35 -11.65 -7.74
N GLY A 422 -4.47 -11.80 -9.06
CA GLY A 422 -5.72 -11.61 -9.79
C GLY A 422 -6.83 -12.54 -9.30
N GLN A 423 -6.54 -13.84 -9.20
CA GLN A 423 -7.49 -14.83 -8.70
C GLN A 423 -7.96 -14.51 -7.27
N ILE A 424 -7.06 -14.11 -6.37
CA ILE A 424 -7.42 -13.71 -5.00
C ILE A 424 -8.36 -12.50 -5.00
N LEU A 425 -8.06 -11.49 -5.82
CA LEU A 425 -8.86 -10.26 -5.89
C LEU A 425 -10.23 -10.51 -6.54
N THR A 426 -10.30 -11.36 -7.58
CA THR A 426 -11.57 -11.79 -8.17
C THR A 426 -12.41 -12.59 -7.18
N CYS A 427 -11.84 -13.55 -6.44
CA CYS A 427 -12.58 -14.26 -5.40
C CYS A 427 -13.05 -13.33 -4.27
N ALA A 428 -12.28 -12.28 -3.95
CA ALA A 428 -12.71 -11.28 -2.96
C ALA A 428 -13.89 -10.44 -3.47
N GLU A 429 -13.87 -10.07 -4.76
CA GLU A 429 -14.98 -9.38 -5.42
C GLU A 429 -16.23 -10.26 -5.42
N GLU A 430 -16.15 -11.50 -5.88
CA GLU A 430 -17.26 -12.46 -5.87
C GLU A 430 -17.80 -12.70 -4.45
N TYR A 431 -16.92 -12.85 -3.45
CA TYR A 431 -17.35 -13.04 -2.06
C TYR A 431 -18.07 -11.81 -1.51
N SER A 432 -17.63 -10.60 -1.88
CA SER A 432 -18.31 -9.36 -1.49
C SER A 432 -19.71 -9.26 -2.08
N GLU A 433 -19.89 -9.66 -3.34
CA GLU A 433 -21.19 -9.65 -4.05
C GLU A 433 -22.17 -10.70 -3.51
N GLN A 434 -21.67 -11.75 -2.87
CA GLN A 434 -22.48 -12.75 -2.17
C GLN A 434 -23.00 -12.28 -0.80
N GLN A 435 -22.52 -11.14 -0.27
CA GLN A 435 -22.97 -10.63 1.03
C GLN A 435 -24.17 -9.69 0.87
N ASP A 436 -25.05 -9.67 1.86
CA ASP A 436 -26.21 -8.76 1.89
C ASP A 436 -25.82 -7.28 1.79
N SER A 437 -24.63 -6.92 2.30
CA SER A 437 -24.10 -5.56 2.22
C SER A 437 -23.35 -5.25 0.93
N GLU A 438 -23.21 -6.22 0.01
CA GLU A 438 -22.33 -6.17 -1.18
C GLU A 438 -20.88 -5.80 -0.82
N ARG A 439 -20.45 -6.17 0.40
CA ARG A 439 -19.15 -5.81 0.98
C ARG A 439 -18.56 -7.00 1.72
N MET A 440 -17.24 -7.07 1.71
CA MET A 440 -16.46 -7.95 2.57
C MET A 440 -16.83 -7.71 4.05
N PRO A 441 -17.28 -8.73 4.82
CA PRO A 441 -17.65 -8.55 6.22
C PRO A 441 -16.46 -8.10 7.08
N ILE A 442 -15.27 -8.62 6.77
CA ILE A 442 -13.99 -8.15 7.28
C ILE A 442 -13.15 -7.72 6.06
N PRO A 443 -12.74 -6.44 5.97
CA PRO A 443 -12.02 -5.92 4.80
C PRO A 443 -10.73 -6.67 4.47
N LEU A 444 -10.54 -6.96 3.18
CA LEU A 444 -9.27 -7.48 2.65
C LEU A 444 -8.34 -6.30 2.37
N THR A 445 -7.09 -6.36 2.84
CA THR A 445 -6.08 -5.32 2.55
C THR A 445 -5.06 -5.82 1.54
N ALA A 446 -5.03 -5.21 0.36
CA ALA A 446 -4.10 -5.53 -0.72
C ALA A 446 -3.03 -4.44 -0.85
N VAL A 447 -1.81 -4.77 -0.43
CA VAL A 447 -0.63 -3.91 -0.48
C VAL A 447 0.23 -4.32 -1.68
N LEU A 448 0.11 -3.58 -2.77
CA LEU A 448 0.81 -3.84 -4.03
C LEU A 448 2.05 -2.94 -4.12
N ASP A 449 3.14 -3.37 -3.49
CA ASP A 449 4.42 -2.67 -3.56
C ASP A 449 5.11 -2.97 -4.89
N GLU A 450 5.45 -1.92 -5.66
CA GLU A 450 6.03 -2.06 -7.01
C GLU A 450 5.08 -2.79 -7.99
N ALA A 451 3.78 -2.51 -7.94
CA ALA A 451 2.77 -3.13 -8.80
C ALA A 451 3.13 -3.07 -10.30
N ALA A 452 3.69 -1.95 -10.76
CA ALA A 452 4.14 -1.77 -12.14
C ALA A 452 5.22 -2.78 -12.60
N ASN A 453 5.94 -3.40 -11.66
CA ASN A 453 6.99 -4.38 -11.94
C ASN A 453 6.54 -5.83 -11.69
N ILE A 454 5.62 -6.06 -10.75
CA ILE A 454 5.32 -7.41 -10.22
C ILE A 454 3.95 -7.90 -10.65
N CYS A 455 2.95 -7.05 -10.50
CA CYS A 455 1.53 -7.35 -10.67
C CYS A 455 0.95 -6.36 -11.66
N LYS A 456 1.41 -6.47 -12.92
CA LYS A 456 0.89 -5.71 -14.05
C LYS A 456 -0.50 -6.26 -14.38
N ILE A 457 -1.51 -5.97 -13.58
CA ILE A 457 -2.87 -6.46 -13.83
C ILE A 457 -3.60 -5.41 -14.66
N ASP A 458 -4.02 -5.76 -15.89
CA ASP A 458 -4.72 -4.83 -16.80
C ASP A 458 -5.94 -4.16 -16.15
N ASP A 459 -6.67 -4.91 -15.33
CA ASP A 459 -7.89 -4.46 -14.65
C ASP A 459 -7.65 -3.57 -13.42
N LEU A 460 -6.40 -3.42 -12.96
CA LEU A 460 -6.12 -2.69 -11.73
C LEU A 460 -6.68 -1.25 -11.73
N PRO A 461 -6.56 -0.45 -12.82
CA PRO A 461 -7.22 0.85 -12.91
C PRO A 461 -8.74 0.81 -12.72
N ARG A 462 -9.40 -0.20 -13.30
CA ARG A 462 -10.86 -0.38 -13.21
C ARG A 462 -11.29 -0.72 -11.79
N TRP A 463 -10.50 -1.57 -11.10
CA TRP A 463 -10.76 -1.99 -9.72
C TRP A 463 -10.77 -0.83 -8.72
N TYR A 464 -9.94 0.21 -8.93
CA TYR A 464 -9.92 1.39 -8.06
C TYR A 464 -11.28 2.09 -7.94
N SER A 465 -12.14 2.02 -8.96
CA SER A 465 -13.45 2.68 -8.95
C SER A 465 -14.49 2.00 -8.06
N HIS A 466 -14.32 0.73 -7.70
CA HIS A 466 -15.39 -0.05 -7.05
C HIS A 466 -14.94 -0.98 -5.91
N PHE A 467 -13.65 -1.29 -5.80
CA PHE A 467 -13.13 -2.16 -4.73
C PHE A 467 -13.26 -1.54 -3.34
N GLY A 468 -13.07 -0.22 -3.21
CA GLY A 468 -13.34 0.50 -1.97
C GLY A 468 -14.78 0.35 -1.51
N GLY A 469 -15.72 0.35 -2.46
CA GLY A 469 -17.15 0.09 -2.27
C GLY A 469 -17.49 -1.34 -1.85
N ARG A 470 -16.56 -2.29 -2.01
CA ARG A 470 -16.71 -3.73 -1.70
C ARG A 470 -15.95 -4.15 -0.44
N GLY A 471 -15.25 -3.23 0.24
CA GLY A 471 -14.39 -3.58 1.39
C GLY A 471 -13.08 -4.27 0.97
N ILE A 472 -12.63 -4.06 -0.27
CA ILE A 472 -11.34 -4.51 -0.79
C ILE A 472 -10.41 -3.29 -0.85
N ILE A 473 -9.47 -3.21 0.09
CA ILE A 473 -8.62 -2.03 0.29
C ILE A 473 -7.35 -2.15 -0.54
N LEU A 474 -7.36 -1.54 -1.72
CA LEU A 474 -6.19 -1.45 -2.60
C LEU A 474 -5.25 -0.33 -2.16
N ILE A 475 -3.97 -0.66 -1.97
CA ILE A 475 -2.90 0.29 -1.71
C ILE A 475 -1.74 0.01 -2.66
N THR A 476 -1.57 0.87 -3.67
CA THR A 476 -0.56 0.68 -4.71
C THR A 476 0.57 1.69 -4.58
N PHE A 477 1.81 1.22 -4.71
CA PHE A 477 3.01 2.05 -4.55
C PHE A 477 3.76 2.24 -5.87
N PHE A 478 3.97 3.50 -6.23
CA PHE A 478 4.75 3.92 -7.40
C PHE A 478 5.93 4.81 -7.01
N GLN A 479 7.02 4.71 -7.77
CA GLN A 479 8.14 5.63 -7.64
C GLN A 479 7.84 6.97 -8.33
N SER A 480 7.06 6.94 -9.41
CA SER A 480 6.59 8.11 -10.15
C SER A 480 5.28 7.79 -10.89
N PRO A 481 4.47 8.80 -11.24
CA PRO A 481 3.30 8.64 -12.11
C PRO A 481 3.65 7.95 -13.44
N SER A 482 4.78 8.32 -14.04
CA SER A 482 5.27 7.75 -15.30
C SER A 482 5.46 6.22 -15.28
N GLN A 483 5.70 5.60 -14.11
CA GLN A 483 5.73 4.13 -14.02
C GLN A 483 4.37 3.50 -14.30
N GLY A 484 3.29 4.10 -13.78
CA GLY A 484 1.94 3.61 -14.02
C GLY A 484 1.48 3.88 -15.44
N GLU A 485 1.75 5.08 -15.96
CA GLU A 485 1.44 5.43 -17.36
C GLU A 485 2.12 4.48 -18.36
N LYS A 486 3.33 3.99 -18.04
CA LYS A 486 4.07 3.04 -18.87
C LYS A 486 3.40 1.66 -18.94
N VAL A 487 2.69 1.25 -17.89
CA VAL A 487 2.07 -0.09 -17.80
C VAL A 487 0.63 -0.06 -18.32
N TRP A 488 -0.19 0.89 -17.88
CA TRP A 488 -1.62 0.93 -18.20
C TRP A 488 -1.98 1.97 -19.26
N GLY A 489 -1.02 2.76 -19.72
CA GLY A 489 -1.29 3.94 -20.54
C GLY A 489 -1.76 5.13 -19.71
N ARG A 490 -1.63 6.33 -20.28
CA ARG A 490 -1.89 7.60 -19.60
C ARG A 490 -3.35 7.75 -19.16
N GLU A 491 -4.29 7.36 -20.01
CA GLU A 491 -5.73 7.54 -19.75
C GLU A 491 -6.23 6.63 -18.63
N ALA A 492 -5.96 5.33 -18.71
CA ALA A 492 -6.36 4.38 -17.66
C ALA A 492 -5.66 4.68 -16.34
N PHE A 493 -4.37 5.02 -16.36
CA PHE A 493 -3.66 5.42 -15.15
C PHE A 493 -4.21 6.71 -14.54
N LYS A 494 -4.55 7.71 -15.35
CA LYS A 494 -5.22 8.91 -14.86
C LYS A 494 -6.56 8.58 -14.20
N ALA A 495 -7.37 7.73 -14.82
CA ALA A 495 -8.64 7.29 -14.23
C ALA A 495 -8.44 6.58 -12.88
N MET A 496 -7.39 5.75 -12.76
CA MET A 496 -7.00 5.10 -11.51
C MET A 496 -6.65 6.12 -10.41
N VAL A 497 -5.87 7.15 -10.76
CA VAL A 497 -5.49 8.22 -9.82
C VAL A 497 -6.71 9.05 -9.41
N ASP A 498 -7.56 9.43 -10.36
CA ASP A 498 -8.77 10.21 -10.10
C ASP A 498 -9.79 9.41 -9.25
N ALA A 499 -9.83 8.08 -9.37
CA ALA A 499 -10.65 7.20 -8.54
C ALA A 499 -10.05 6.92 -7.15
N SER A 500 -8.78 7.26 -6.90
CA SER A 500 -8.14 7.00 -5.62
C SER A 500 -8.66 7.93 -4.52
N SER A 501 -9.08 7.37 -3.39
CA SER A 501 -9.56 8.14 -2.24
C SER A 501 -8.41 8.84 -1.50
N VAL A 502 -7.20 8.26 -1.58
CA VAL A 502 -6.01 8.75 -0.92
C VAL A 502 -4.83 8.83 -1.89
N ILE A 503 -4.22 10.01 -1.98
CA ILE A 503 -2.91 10.19 -2.62
C ILE A 503 -1.88 10.50 -1.53
N TRP A 504 -0.92 9.59 -1.37
CA TRP A 504 0.18 9.73 -0.41
C TRP A 504 1.48 10.09 -1.14
N TYR A 505 1.95 11.32 -1.01
CA TYR A 505 3.18 11.79 -1.63
C TYR A 505 4.34 11.82 -0.63
N GLY A 506 5.31 10.93 -0.83
CA GLY A 506 6.46 10.75 0.06
C GLY A 506 7.71 11.55 -0.29
N GLY A 507 7.72 12.27 -1.42
CA GLY A 507 8.85 13.07 -1.91
C GLY A 507 9.72 12.39 -2.97
N ASN A 508 10.69 13.14 -3.52
CA ASN A 508 11.70 12.68 -4.48
C ASN A 508 11.12 12.08 -5.79
N VAL A 509 10.13 12.74 -6.38
CA VAL A 509 9.54 12.38 -7.69
C VAL A 509 9.92 13.43 -8.72
N GLU A 510 10.42 13.00 -9.87
CA GLU A 510 10.86 13.87 -10.97
C GLU A 510 9.80 14.00 -12.08
N ASP A 511 8.57 14.36 -11.71
CA ASP A 511 7.46 14.59 -12.63
C ASP A 511 6.93 16.01 -12.46
N ASP A 512 7.21 16.89 -13.42
CA ASP A 512 6.87 18.32 -13.27
C ASP A 512 5.37 18.60 -13.31
N ALA A 513 4.61 17.85 -14.12
CA ALA A 513 3.16 18.02 -14.24
C ALA A 513 2.47 17.60 -12.93
N PHE A 514 2.85 16.45 -12.39
CA PHE A 514 2.34 15.95 -11.11
C PHE A 514 2.68 16.89 -9.96
N LEU A 515 3.92 17.38 -9.88
CA LEU A 515 4.31 18.34 -8.84
C LEU A 515 3.59 19.68 -8.97
N SER A 516 3.33 20.14 -10.19
CA SER A 516 2.51 21.34 -10.43
C SER A 516 1.11 21.14 -9.86
N GLY A 517 0.46 20.03 -10.21
CA GLY A 517 -0.87 19.69 -9.71
C GLY A 517 -0.94 19.59 -8.18
N LEU A 518 0.11 19.06 -7.53
CA LEU A 518 0.19 19.05 -6.07
C LEU A 518 0.34 20.45 -5.46
N VAL A 519 1.16 21.32 -6.06
CA VAL A 519 1.28 22.73 -5.61
C VAL A 519 -0.05 23.45 -5.73
N ASP A 520 -0.73 23.27 -6.86
CA ASP A 520 -2.03 23.89 -7.13
C ASP A 520 -3.10 23.37 -6.15
N ALA A 521 -3.10 22.06 -5.87
CA ALA A 521 -4.02 21.43 -4.92
C ALA A 521 -3.79 21.90 -3.48
N VAL A 522 -2.54 22.12 -3.06
CA VAL A 522 -2.23 22.69 -1.73
C VAL A 522 -2.69 24.15 -1.63
N GLY A 523 -2.51 24.92 -2.72
CA GLY A 523 -2.95 26.30 -2.81
C GLY A 523 -1.95 27.33 -2.27
N THR A 524 -2.49 28.48 -1.88
CA THR A 524 -1.74 29.72 -1.62
C THR A 524 -2.10 30.34 -0.27
N HIS A 525 -1.19 31.10 0.31
CA HIS A 525 -1.40 31.93 1.49
C HIS A 525 -1.04 33.40 1.21
N TYR A 526 -1.49 34.29 2.09
CA TYR A 526 -1.16 35.71 2.01
C TYR A 526 0.05 36.02 2.90
N VAL A 527 1.03 36.73 2.35
CA VAL A 527 2.25 37.17 3.03
C VAL A 527 2.28 38.71 3.03
N ASP A 528 2.54 39.31 4.19
CA ASP A 528 2.78 40.75 4.28
C ASP A 528 4.23 41.09 3.94
N THR A 529 4.43 41.95 2.95
CA THR A 529 5.74 42.40 2.50
C THR A 529 5.97 43.85 2.92
N GLU A 530 6.81 44.04 3.94
CA GLU A 530 7.27 45.37 4.37
C GLU A 530 8.45 45.83 3.51
N SER A 531 8.26 46.91 2.74
CA SER A 531 9.35 47.57 2.00
C SER A 531 9.90 48.74 2.81
N HIS A 532 11.19 48.66 3.16
CA HIS A 532 11.90 49.73 3.84
C HIS A 532 12.69 50.56 2.85
N SER A 533 12.28 51.81 2.65
CA SER A 533 13.05 52.80 1.89
C SER A 533 13.90 53.63 2.85
N ARG A 534 15.22 53.64 2.63
CA ARG A 534 16.15 54.56 3.29
C ARG A 534 16.65 55.54 2.22
N PRO A 535 16.38 56.85 2.31
CA PRO A 535 17.01 57.81 1.42
C PRO A 535 18.53 57.83 1.67
N ALA A 536 19.32 57.79 0.62
CA ALA A 536 20.77 57.97 0.68
C ALA A 536 21.10 59.43 0.35
N GLY A 537 21.42 60.22 1.38
CA GLY A 537 21.82 61.62 1.22
C GLY A 537 22.27 62.23 2.55
N PHE A 538 23.39 62.96 2.53
CA PHE A 538 24.07 63.52 3.73
C PHE A 538 23.28 64.64 4.44
N PHE A 539 22.16 65.12 3.87
CA PHE A 539 21.36 66.24 4.39
C PHE A 539 19.84 65.98 4.50
N SER A 540 19.36 64.73 4.60
CA SER A 540 17.92 64.47 4.77
C SER A 540 17.54 64.06 6.20
N SER A 541 16.91 64.96 6.94
CA SER A 541 16.27 64.71 8.25
C SER A 541 14.83 64.22 8.09
N SER A 542 14.59 63.10 7.39
CA SER A 542 13.22 62.61 7.13
C SER A 542 13.03 61.13 7.46
N GLN A 543 11.86 60.84 8.03
CA GLN A 543 11.37 59.54 8.51
C GLN A 543 11.54 58.42 7.49
N ALA A 544 11.99 57.25 7.96
CA ALA A 544 11.95 56.02 7.19
C ALA A 544 10.49 55.66 6.87
N SER A 545 10.15 55.61 5.58
CA SER A 545 8.83 55.17 5.13
C SER A 545 8.76 53.65 5.11
N VAL A 546 7.77 53.09 5.80
CA VAL A 546 7.43 51.66 5.81
C VAL A 546 6.11 51.51 5.08
N SER A 547 6.13 50.86 3.92
CA SER A 547 4.90 50.46 3.21
C SER A 547 4.75 48.94 3.35
N SER A 548 3.58 48.49 3.83
CA SER A 548 3.20 47.07 3.85
C SER A 548 2.26 46.77 2.69
N SER A 549 2.36 45.57 2.15
CA SER A 549 1.60 45.10 0.99
C SER A 549 1.38 43.61 1.10
N TRP A 550 0.12 43.18 0.98
CA TRP A 550 -0.25 41.77 1.01
C TRP A 550 -0.05 41.15 -0.36
N GLN A 551 0.74 40.08 -0.43
CA GLN A 551 0.98 39.32 -1.66
C GLN A 551 0.50 37.88 -1.48
N LYS A 552 -0.21 37.36 -2.47
CA LYS A 552 -0.65 35.97 -2.52
C LYS A 552 0.51 35.12 -3.06
N GLU A 553 0.94 34.12 -2.31
CA GLU A 553 2.05 33.23 -2.67
C GLU A 553 1.67 31.76 -2.46
N PRO A 554 2.18 30.81 -3.27
CA PRO A 554 1.95 29.38 -3.04
C PRO A 554 2.51 28.95 -1.69
N ILE A 555 1.81 28.06 -0.99
CA ILE A 555 2.28 27.53 0.31
C ILE A 555 3.57 26.73 0.11
N PHE A 556 3.61 25.89 -0.92
CA PHE A 556 4.81 25.16 -1.32
C PHE A 556 5.18 25.49 -2.76
N GLU A 557 6.48 25.58 -3.02
CA GLU A 557 6.98 25.58 -4.39
C GLU A 557 7.32 24.16 -4.85
N LYS A 558 7.43 23.92 -6.17
CA LYS A 558 7.86 22.61 -6.70
C LYS A 558 9.18 22.13 -6.10
N ARG A 559 10.12 23.06 -5.85
CA ARG A 559 11.41 22.75 -5.21
C ARG A 559 11.22 22.20 -3.79
N ASP A 560 10.20 22.66 -3.08
CA ASP A 560 9.91 22.25 -1.71
C ASP A 560 9.38 20.81 -1.69
N LEU A 561 8.50 20.48 -2.64
CA LEU A 561 7.99 19.12 -2.83
C LEU A 561 9.07 18.16 -3.32
N ARG A 562 9.92 18.57 -4.28
CA ARG A 562 11.08 17.75 -4.72
C ARG A 562 12.03 17.44 -3.57
N ALA A 563 12.33 18.44 -2.75
CA ALA A 563 13.22 18.31 -1.59
C ALA A 563 12.48 17.86 -0.31
N LEU A 564 11.26 17.32 -0.42
CA LEU A 564 10.45 16.94 0.74
C LEU A 564 11.25 15.99 1.65
N PRO A 565 11.37 16.28 2.96
CA PRO A 565 12.18 15.49 3.87
C PRO A 565 11.65 14.06 4.00
N LYS A 566 12.54 13.10 4.25
CA LYS A 566 12.15 11.68 4.42
C LYS A 566 11.13 11.49 5.53
N THR A 567 11.09 12.38 6.53
CA THR A 567 10.18 12.33 7.66
C THR A 567 8.78 12.89 7.36
N ARG A 568 8.58 13.55 6.22
CA ARG A 568 7.34 14.22 5.83
C ARG A 568 6.70 13.58 4.61
N ALA A 569 5.38 13.58 4.57
CA ALA A 569 4.57 13.24 3.41
C ALA A 569 3.46 14.30 3.26
N LEU A 570 3.00 14.48 2.03
CA LEU A 570 1.78 15.22 1.73
C LEU A 570 0.67 14.20 1.46
N VAL A 571 -0.47 14.34 2.13
CA VAL A 571 -1.59 13.39 2.02
C VAL A 571 -2.83 14.14 1.54
N THR A 572 -3.37 13.70 0.42
CA THR A 572 -4.72 14.08 -0.04
C THR A 572 -5.66 12.95 0.35
N ILE A 573 -6.77 13.25 1.03
CA ILE A 573 -7.74 12.26 1.50
C ILE A 573 -9.16 12.80 1.34
N GLY A 574 -10.10 11.95 0.89
CA GLY A 574 -11.52 12.30 0.84
C GLY A 574 -11.85 13.52 -0.04
N GLY A 575 -11.01 13.84 -1.02
CA GLY A 575 -11.14 15.06 -1.84
C GLY A 575 -10.76 16.37 -1.12
N ALA A 576 -10.26 16.30 0.11
CA ALA A 576 -9.80 17.46 0.86
C ALA A 576 -8.48 18.04 0.30
N THR A 577 -8.19 19.29 0.66
CA THR A 577 -6.90 19.93 0.39
C THR A 577 -5.76 19.08 0.96
N PRO A 578 -4.68 18.83 0.20
CA PRO A 578 -3.56 18.02 0.68
C PRO A 578 -2.99 18.60 1.97
N ILE A 579 -2.64 17.74 2.94
CA ILE A 579 -2.13 18.13 4.26
C ILE A 579 -0.73 17.56 4.51
N LEU A 580 0.14 18.35 5.16
CA LEU A 580 1.48 17.90 5.53
C LEU A 580 1.45 17.05 6.81
N VAL A 581 1.96 15.83 6.70
CA VAL A 581 2.07 14.88 7.81
C VAL A 581 3.51 14.45 8.07
N ARG A 582 3.79 14.06 9.31
CA ARG A 582 4.92 13.22 9.70
C ARG A 582 4.59 11.78 9.38
N LYS A 583 5.47 11.10 8.64
CA LYS A 583 5.25 9.70 8.25
C LYS A 583 5.13 8.81 9.48
N ALA A 584 4.17 7.89 9.45
CA ALA A 584 3.95 6.88 10.50
C ALA A 584 4.97 5.74 10.38
N PHE A 585 6.26 6.04 10.57
CA PHE A 585 7.30 5.02 10.52
C PHE A 585 7.04 3.92 11.55
N TRP A 586 7.09 2.67 11.10
CA TRP A 586 6.83 1.51 11.97
C TRP A 586 7.74 1.46 13.21
N GLY A 587 8.94 2.05 13.15
CA GLY A 587 9.87 2.11 14.28
C GLY A 587 9.34 2.90 15.48
N ASN A 588 8.35 3.77 15.25
CA ASN A 588 7.69 4.61 16.25
C ASN A 588 6.25 4.15 16.52
N SER A 589 5.84 2.99 15.97
CA SER A 589 4.49 2.45 16.16
C SER A 589 4.45 1.47 17.33
N PRO A 590 3.24 1.12 17.82
CA PRO A 590 3.07 0.06 18.83
C PRO A 590 3.65 -1.29 18.40
N PHE A 591 3.83 -1.51 17.10
CA PHE A 591 4.36 -2.76 16.53
C PHE A 591 5.89 -2.81 16.47
N ALA A 592 6.60 -1.73 16.83
CA ALA A 592 8.03 -1.60 16.62
C ALA A 592 8.83 -2.82 17.15
N GLU A 593 8.51 -3.30 18.36
CA GLU A 593 9.23 -4.43 18.93
C GLU A 593 8.83 -5.77 18.30
N ALA A 594 7.56 -5.96 17.96
CA ALA A 594 7.10 -7.14 17.22
C ALA A 594 7.75 -7.23 15.84
N ILE A 595 7.90 -6.10 15.15
CA ILE A 595 8.57 -6.00 13.85
C ILE A 595 10.06 -6.30 13.97
N ARG A 596 10.76 -5.71 14.97
CA ARG A 596 12.18 -6.03 15.21
C ARG A 596 12.39 -7.51 15.52
N ARG A 597 11.47 -8.12 16.27
CA ARG A 597 11.47 -9.56 16.53
C ARG A 597 11.27 -10.35 15.23
N SER A 598 10.26 -10.01 14.44
CA SER A 598 9.98 -10.61 13.13
C SER A 598 11.21 -10.59 12.22
N GLN A 599 11.91 -9.46 12.12
CA GLN A 599 13.13 -9.33 11.31
C GLN A 599 14.27 -10.26 11.76
N ARG A 600 14.42 -10.45 13.08
CA ARG A 600 15.44 -11.34 13.64
C ARG A 600 15.10 -12.79 13.33
N GLU A 601 13.85 -13.19 13.58
CA GLU A 601 13.36 -14.55 13.38
C GLU A 601 13.28 -14.93 11.90
N SER A 602 12.84 -14.03 11.02
CA SER A 602 12.72 -14.30 9.58
C SER A 602 14.05 -14.56 8.90
N LYS A 603 15.17 -14.07 9.47
CA LYS A 603 16.52 -14.32 8.97
C LYS A 603 17.12 -15.63 9.49
N GLN A 604 16.66 -16.10 10.64
CA GLN A 604 17.16 -17.29 11.33
C GLN A 604 16.36 -18.55 10.99
N LEU A 605 15.07 -18.39 10.71
CA LEU A 605 14.23 -19.47 10.23
C LEU A 605 14.61 -19.80 8.78
N ALA A 606 15.10 -21.02 8.55
CA ALA A 606 15.01 -21.67 7.24
C ALA A 606 13.57 -21.50 6.69
N PRO A 607 13.37 -21.41 5.35
CA PRO A 607 12.06 -21.17 4.75
C PRO A 607 11.02 -21.98 5.48
N ALA A 608 10.02 -21.27 5.99
CA ALA A 608 9.10 -21.73 7.01
C ALA A 608 8.82 -23.23 6.84
N GLN A 609 9.19 -24.04 7.83
CA GLN A 609 8.38 -25.20 8.14
C GLN A 609 7.01 -24.62 8.52
N GLN A 610 6.22 -24.26 7.50
CA GLN A 610 4.79 -24.05 7.63
C GLN A 610 4.32 -25.32 8.31
N LYS A 611 3.82 -25.14 9.54
CA LYS A 611 3.23 -26.18 10.38
C LYS A 611 2.53 -27.15 9.44
N ALA A 612 2.98 -28.41 9.41
CA ALA A 612 2.55 -29.42 8.43
C ALA A 612 1.06 -29.20 8.14
N LEU A 613 0.79 -28.70 6.94
CA LEU A 613 -0.58 -28.45 6.52
C LEU A 613 -1.26 -29.82 6.59
N PRO A 614 -2.50 -29.91 7.11
CA PRO A 614 -3.28 -31.12 6.87
C PRO A 614 -3.21 -31.36 5.36
N LEU A 615 -2.86 -32.58 4.94
CA LEU A 615 -2.93 -32.99 3.54
C LEU A 615 -4.29 -32.51 3.01
N GLY A 616 -4.26 -31.47 2.19
CA GLY A 616 -5.48 -30.87 1.66
C GLY A 616 -6.15 -31.92 0.79
N GLU A 617 -7.41 -32.21 1.15
CA GLU A 617 -8.46 -32.96 0.45
C GLU A 617 -8.29 -33.12 -1.07
N SER A 618 -7.26 -33.84 -1.53
CA SER A 618 -6.88 -33.95 -2.95
C SER A 618 -7.76 -34.91 -3.76
N ASP A 619 -8.92 -35.29 -3.23
CA ASP A 619 -9.77 -36.36 -3.80
C ASP A 619 -11.20 -35.91 -4.12
N ARG A 620 -11.54 -34.62 -4.06
CA ARG A 620 -12.80 -34.20 -4.67
C ARG A 620 -12.64 -34.24 -6.17
N THR A 621 -13.14 -35.31 -6.78
CA THR A 621 -13.75 -35.23 -8.12
C THR A 621 -14.58 -33.97 -8.13
N ASP A 622 -14.23 -33.02 -8.99
CA ASP A 622 -15.19 -32.01 -9.42
C ASP A 622 -16.47 -32.78 -9.74
N THR A 623 -17.58 -32.38 -9.13
CA THR A 623 -18.88 -32.87 -9.52
C THR A 623 -19.08 -32.35 -10.94
N VAL A 624 -18.57 -33.10 -11.92
CA VAL A 624 -19.04 -33.01 -13.29
C VAL A 624 -20.53 -33.17 -13.12
N ALA A 625 -21.27 -32.10 -13.36
CA ALA A 625 -22.69 -32.19 -13.55
C ALA A 625 -22.87 -33.13 -14.75
N THR A 626 -22.98 -34.43 -14.48
CA THR A 626 -23.64 -35.36 -15.37
C THR A 626 -25.08 -34.88 -15.40
N THR A 627 -25.33 -33.89 -16.25
CA THR A 627 -26.63 -33.71 -16.86
C THR A 627 -26.86 -34.95 -17.69
N GLU A 628 -27.24 -36.05 -17.03
CA GLU A 628 -28.01 -37.09 -17.69
C GLU A 628 -29.30 -36.38 -18.12
N MET A 629 -29.38 -36.06 -19.40
CA MET A 629 -30.66 -35.82 -20.05
C MET A 629 -31.51 -37.08 -19.85
N GLN A 630 -32.30 -37.11 -18.79
CA GLN A 630 -33.44 -38.01 -18.71
C GLN A 630 -34.42 -37.60 -19.80
N PRO A 631 -34.95 -38.54 -20.62
CA PRO A 631 -35.98 -38.22 -21.58
C PRO A 631 -37.22 -37.76 -20.81
N GLU A 632 -37.68 -36.53 -21.06
CA GLU A 632 -38.92 -36.02 -20.48
C GLU A 632 -40.08 -36.96 -20.81
N ALA A 633 -40.59 -37.64 -19.78
CA ALA A 633 -41.90 -38.27 -19.82
C ALA A 633 -42.94 -37.16 -19.82
N ARG A 634 -43.65 -37.00 -20.93
CA ARG A 634 -44.86 -36.17 -21.04
C ARG A 634 -45.83 -36.54 -19.92
N ALA A 635 -46.05 -35.63 -18.98
CA ALA A 635 -47.18 -35.65 -18.08
C ALA A 635 -48.08 -34.46 -18.43
N ASP A 636 -49.24 -34.77 -19.02
CA ASP A 636 -50.37 -33.86 -19.15
C ASP A 636 -50.82 -33.41 -17.75
N THR A 637 -50.72 -32.12 -17.46
CA THR A 637 -51.51 -31.50 -16.38
C THR A 637 -52.04 -30.15 -16.82
N ALA A 638 -53.37 -30.08 -16.94
CA ALA A 638 -54.14 -28.90 -17.30
C ALA A 638 -53.99 -27.75 -16.27
N PRO A 639 -54.23 -26.49 -16.67
CA PRO A 639 -54.02 -25.34 -15.80
C PRO A 639 -55.14 -25.21 -14.76
N ILE A 640 -54.73 -24.97 -13.51
CA ILE A 640 -55.63 -24.66 -12.37
C ILE A 640 -56.03 -23.17 -12.48
N PRO A 641 -57.32 -22.80 -12.28
CA PRO A 641 -57.76 -21.41 -12.33
C PRO A 641 -57.42 -20.68 -11.03
N VAL A 642 -56.95 -19.44 -11.15
CA VAL A 642 -56.75 -18.51 -10.01
C VAL A 642 -58.00 -17.61 -9.90
N GLU A 643 -58.73 -17.70 -8.79
CA GLU A 643 -59.78 -16.74 -8.43
C GLU A 643 -59.19 -15.51 -7.71
N PRO A 644 -59.79 -14.30 -7.87
CA PRO A 644 -59.30 -13.08 -7.24
C PRO A 644 -59.96 -12.86 -5.87
N THR A 645 -59.17 -12.50 -4.85
CA THR A 645 -59.68 -11.93 -3.59
C THR A 645 -59.31 -10.45 -3.46
N PRO A 646 -60.23 -9.58 -2.99
CA PRO A 646 -60.04 -8.15 -2.93
C PRO A 646 -59.47 -7.65 -1.59
N ASP A 647 -58.72 -6.55 -1.72
CA ASP A 647 -58.61 -5.39 -0.83
C ASP A 647 -57.76 -5.39 0.46
N THR A 648 -56.86 -4.39 0.45
CA THR A 648 -56.37 -3.51 1.53
C THR A 648 -55.17 -3.93 2.39
N CYS A 649 -54.01 -3.30 2.14
CA CYS A 649 -53.29 -2.53 3.19
C CYS A 649 -52.22 -1.56 2.65
N ARG A 650 -52.59 -0.29 2.50
CA ARG A 650 -51.97 0.90 3.13
C ARG A 650 -50.43 1.12 3.19
N ALA A 651 -49.60 0.50 2.35
CA ALA A 651 -48.15 0.81 2.28
C ALA A 651 -47.69 1.49 0.98
N ASP A 652 -48.43 1.38 -0.13
CA ASP A 652 -47.99 1.83 -1.46
C ASP A 652 -48.32 3.30 -1.82
N ARG A 653 -48.65 4.16 -0.84
CA ARG A 653 -49.01 5.58 -1.11
C ARG A 653 -47.97 6.61 -0.69
N LEU A 654 -46.71 6.23 -0.49
CA LEU A 654 -45.68 7.16 0.01
C LEU A 654 -44.45 7.37 -0.88
N PHE A 655 -44.35 6.77 -2.08
CA PHE A 655 -43.12 6.85 -2.89
C PHE A 655 -43.25 7.40 -4.32
N HIS A 656 -44.44 7.88 -4.73
CA HIS A 656 -44.62 8.43 -6.08
C HIS A 656 -45.39 9.76 -6.07
N SER A 657 -44.77 10.81 -5.53
CA SER A 657 -45.00 12.18 -5.99
C SER A 657 -43.92 13.12 -5.48
N GLU A 658 -42.86 13.31 -6.26
CA GLU A 658 -42.16 14.59 -6.44
C GLU A 658 -40.99 14.38 -7.41
N PHE A 659 -40.77 15.34 -8.31
CA PHE A 659 -39.73 15.39 -9.35
C PHE A 659 -39.98 14.73 -10.71
N LEU A 660 -41.13 15.00 -11.32
CA LEU A 660 -41.19 15.22 -12.77
C LEU A 660 -42.24 16.29 -13.06
N THR A 661 -41.79 17.55 -13.17
CA THR A 661 -42.37 18.61 -14.01
C THR A 661 -41.63 19.91 -13.77
N LYS A 662 -40.77 20.30 -14.72
CA LYS A 662 -40.70 21.65 -15.29
C LYS A 662 -39.66 21.67 -16.42
N ASP A 663 -40.21 21.90 -17.62
CA ASP A 663 -39.69 22.65 -18.77
C ASP A 663 -38.19 22.68 -19.06
#